data_AF-A0A2M9EVT6-F1
#
_entry.id   AF-A0A2M9EVT6-F1
#
_cell.length_a   1.000
_cell.length_b   1.000
_cell.length_c   1.000
_cell.angle_alpha   90.00
_cell.angle_beta   90.00
_cell.angle_gamma   90.00
#
_symmetry.space_group_name_H-M   'P 1'
#
loop_
_entity.id
_entity.type
_entity.pdbx_description
1 polymer ?
#
loop_
_entity_poly.entity_id
_entity_poly.type
_entity_poly.pdbx_seq_one_letter_code
_entity_poly.pdbx_strand_id
1 'polypeptide(L)'
;MTESPKEVARRLAAPAIKDGFQLQALHEYRSADGVPVFWRIRCKHADGRKWIRPMKRNGGGFAIGEPPASEAGKLLYRLPELLAADPARPVWMVEGESCADALAKLAVTVTTTGAADSAGTADLSPLAGRHVIIWPDNDKPGGKYAEALRARLAAIGCTVEAVEVASLDLPDKGDCVDWLTANPDATSAEVEALPRAEMNAPEARLAGFAPEPLRRALPPGEPYPLDALGEVLGAAAKRLHEVIQCPAALAGQSILAAASLAVQALADVHIDGRREPLSLWLVTVGDSGERKTGVERYALQAHRAHERLQLEQYQADKKAFEIEERIYKGKVKEAEQKKAGNLREALMRLEDEPRAPLAPWLLLDEPTLEGLHKLFQIGKPSLGLFNDDAGDFLGGNAMNRDNRAKTAAGMSKLWDSGQFSRVRAGDGAAKFYGRRFALHVMVQPVIAEGVLSDDLLTGQGFLPRCLMAWPQSTVGTRLYVATDLTQDPALCRYWLRIDELLNLPLPVRDGSVNELEPRALTLEPEAKALWVEAHNAIEFAMRDEYAHVKAWASKGSHQALRIAGVLALVEKPGATTINRDTLNRALVLMDYYLTEAARIVGTASVPAKIRHAEALLGWCRETGRDLLYSTVAMNKGPSCIRTAAAFNEAMSVLEATGWAEYIEGGADVDGRNRARVWRMNLEAEQ
;
A
#
# COMPACT_ATOMS: atom_id res chain seq x y z
N MET A 1 7.56 -52.07 51.64
CA MET A 1 7.31 -50.61 51.72
C MET A 1 7.21 -50.09 50.30
N THR A 2 6.04 -49.62 49.90
CA THR A 2 5.82 -48.98 48.59
C THR A 2 6.38 -47.56 48.66
N GLU A 3 7.42 -47.28 47.87
CA GLU A 3 8.11 -45.97 47.78
C GLU A 3 7.09 -44.87 47.43
N SER A 4 7.09 -43.74 48.14
CA SER A 4 6.14 -42.65 47.87
C SER A 4 6.48 -41.92 46.57
N PRO A 5 5.50 -41.32 45.86
CA PRO A 5 5.77 -40.56 44.64
C PRO A 5 6.83 -39.45 44.80
N LYS A 6 6.94 -38.85 46.01
CA LYS A 6 7.94 -37.83 46.33
C LYS A 6 9.36 -38.39 46.42
N GLU A 7 9.53 -39.55 47.05
CA GLU A 7 10.83 -40.24 47.16
C GLU A 7 11.30 -40.70 45.77
N VAL A 8 10.38 -41.26 45.00
CA VAL A 8 10.61 -41.66 43.61
C VAL A 8 10.99 -40.46 42.74
N ALA A 9 10.28 -39.33 42.84
CA ALA A 9 10.59 -38.13 42.08
C ALA A 9 12.01 -37.62 42.37
N ARG A 10 12.46 -37.64 43.63
CA ARG A 10 13.85 -37.32 44.00
C ARG A 10 14.84 -38.29 43.36
N ARG A 11 14.53 -39.60 43.36
CA ARG A 11 15.38 -40.62 42.74
C ARG A 11 15.46 -40.45 41.21
N LEU A 12 14.35 -40.18 40.54
CA LEU A 12 14.32 -39.96 39.08
C LEU A 12 14.97 -38.64 38.67
N ALA A 13 14.91 -37.62 39.53
CA ALA A 13 15.59 -36.33 39.32
C ALA A 13 17.06 -36.34 39.75
N ALA A 14 17.58 -37.43 40.33
CA ALA A 14 18.94 -37.50 40.87
C ALA A 14 20.04 -37.06 39.87
N PRO A 15 19.96 -37.37 38.56
CA PRO A 15 20.91 -36.83 37.58
C PRO A 15 20.87 -35.30 37.49
N ALA A 16 19.69 -34.70 37.41
CA ALA A 16 19.54 -33.24 37.38
C ALA A 16 19.98 -32.60 38.69
N ILE A 17 19.73 -33.25 39.84
CA ILE A 17 20.17 -32.77 41.15
C ILE A 17 21.70 -32.77 41.25
N LYS A 18 22.35 -33.79 40.70
CA LYS A 18 23.82 -33.85 40.59
C LYS A 18 24.38 -32.71 39.73
N ASP A 19 23.64 -32.29 38.72
CA ASP A 19 23.97 -31.16 37.84
C ASP A 19 23.57 -29.80 38.43
N GLY A 20 23.31 -29.72 39.74
CA GLY A 20 23.07 -28.47 40.46
C GLY A 20 21.62 -27.99 40.51
N PHE A 21 20.66 -28.77 39.99
CA PHE A 21 19.24 -28.42 40.08
C PHE A 21 18.68 -28.75 41.47
N GLN A 22 17.76 -27.92 41.96
CA GLN A 22 17.01 -28.17 43.19
C GLN A 22 15.57 -28.57 42.88
N LEU A 23 15.07 -29.63 43.52
CA LEU A 23 13.69 -30.06 43.37
C LEU A 23 12.76 -29.00 43.97
N GLN A 24 11.92 -28.40 43.12
CA GLN A 24 11.06 -27.26 43.48
C GLN A 24 9.62 -27.71 43.76
N ALA A 25 9.05 -28.57 42.90
CA ALA A 25 7.66 -29.01 43.02
C ALA A 25 7.43 -30.38 42.38
N LEU A 26 6.35 -31.03 42.80
CA LEU A 26 5.81 -32.25 42.20
C LEU A 26 4.30 -32.04 41.98
N HIS A 27 3.91 -31.74 40.75
CA HIS A 27 2.52 -31.42 40.40
C HIS A 27 1.77 -32.71 40.04
N GLU A 28 0.71 -33.02 40.76
CA GLU A 28 -0.09 -34.24 40.58
C GLU A 28 -1.30 -34.01 39.67
N TYR A 29 -1.39 -34.77 38.58
CA TYR A 29 -2.55 -34.78 37.68
C TYR A 29 -3.49 -35.91 38.06
N ARG A 30 -4.77 -35.58 38.26
CA ARG A 30 -5.82 -36.50 38.70
C ARG A 30 -6.94 -36.60 37.68
N SER A 31 -7.55 -37.77 37.57
CA SER A 31 -8.78 -37.98 36.81
C SER A 31 -9.95 -37.24 37.46
N ALA A 32 -11.11 -37.18 36.79
CA ALA A 32 -12.33 -36.57 37.32
C ALA A 32 -12.72 -37.12 38.71
N ASP A 33 -12.51 -38.42 38.95
CA ASP A 33 -12.79 -39.09 40.24
C ASP A 33 -11.72 -38.85 41.32
N GLY A 34 -10.74 -37.97 41.06
CA GLY A 34 -9.67 -37.63 42.00
C GLY A 34 -8.54 -38.66 42.07
N VAL A 35 -8.50 -39.65 41.18
CA VAL A 35 -7.44 -40.69 41.16
C VAL A 35 -6.17 -40.14 40.50
N PRO A 36 -4.98 -40.24 41.13
CA PRO A 36 -3.73 -39.79 40.53
C PRO A 36 -3.36 -40.58 39.27
N VAL A 37 -3.19 -39.87 38.16
CA VAL A 37 -2.86 -40.44 36.83
C VAL A 37 -1.37 -40.35 36.54
N PHE A 38 -0.77 -39.17 36.71
CA PHE A 38 0.66 -38.94 36.57
C PHE A 38 1.10 -37.69 37.35
N TRP A 39 2.41 -37.46 37.43
CA TRP A 39 2.99 -36.30 38.10
C TRP A 39 3.97 -35.58 37.19
N ARG A 40 4.23 -34.30 37.44
CA ARG A 40 5.30 -33.53 36.80
C ARG A 40 6.30 -33.06 37.83
N ILE A 41 7.53 -33.50 37.64
CA ILE A 41 8.67 -33.15 38.49
C ILE A 41 9.23 -31.84 37.96
N ARG A 42 9.35 -30.82 38.81
CA ARG A 42 9.96 -29.53 38.48
C ARG A 42 11.19 -29.31 39.34
N CYS A 43 12.35 -29.19 38.71
CA CYS A 43 13.60 -28.77 39.34
C CYS A 43 14.07 -27.45 38.73
N LYS A 44 14.70 -26.58 39.55
CA LYS A 44 15.22 -25.28 39.13
C LYS A 44 16.71 -25.20 39.49
N HIS A 45 17.53 -24.77 38.55
CA HIS A 45 18.95 -24.49 38.78
C HIS A 45 19.12 -23.03 39.21
N ALA A 46 20.20 -22.73 39.95
CA ALA A 46 20.47 -21.39 40.47
C ALA A 46 20.62 -20.31 39.38
N ASP A 47 21.03 -20.70 38.17
CA ASP A 47 21.16 -19.83 36.99
C ASP A 47 19.83 -19.59 36.22
N GLY A 48 18.71 -20.10 36.73
CA GLY A 48 17.38 -19.91 36.14
C GLY A 48 16.92 -21.02 35.18
N ARG A 49 17.78 -21.99 34.81
CA ARG A 49 17.35 -23.14 34.00
C ARG A 49 16.33 -24.01 34.75
N LYS A 50 15.32 -24.51 34.02
CA LYS A 50 14.26 -25.38 34.55
C LYS A 50 14.42 -26.80 33.96
N TRP A 51 14.32 -27.82 34.80
CA TRP A 51 14.21 -29.22 34.40
C TRP A 51 12.81 -29.72 34.79
N ILE A 52 11.97 -29.98 33.78
CA ILE A 52 10.60 -30.42 33.98
C ILE A 52 10.41 -31.75 33.26
N ARG A 53 10.00 -32.79 33.97
CA ARG A 53 9.74 -34.11 33.38
C ARG A 53 8.50 -34.77 33.99
N PRO A 54 7.61 -35.36 33.17
CA PRO A 54 6.51 -36.15 33.67
C PRO A 54 7.00 -37.49 34.22
N MET A 55 6.28 -38.01 35.20
CA MET A 55 6.47 -39.31 35.82
C MET A 55 5.11 -40.01 35.90
N LYS A 56 5.04 -41.26 35.46
CA LYS A 56 3.84 -42.10 35.54
C LYS A 56 4.10 -43.39 36.32
N ARG A 57 3.02 -44.01 36.79
CA ARG A 57 3.08 -45.38 37.32
C ARG A 57 3.43 -46.35 36.20
N ASN A 58 4.28 -47.31 36.49
CA ASN A 58 4.68 -48.39 35.58
C ASN A 58 4.75 -49.70 36.37
N GLY A 59 3.69 -50.52 36.32
CA GLY A 59 3.56 -51.72 37.13
C GLY A 59 3.62 -51.41 38.63
N GLY A 60 4.50 -52.09 39.37
CA GLY A 60 4.75 -51.86 40.80
C GLY A 60 5.66 -50.67 41.13
N GLY A 61 6.09 -49.88 40.13
CA GLY A 61 7.00 -48.74 40.28
C GLY A 61 6.59 -47.51 39.46
N PHE A 62 7.56 -46.65 39.16
CA PHE A 62 7.35 -45.41 38.41
C PHE A 62 8.45 -45.21 37.36
N ALA A 63 8.12 -44.54 36.27
CA ALA A 63 9.04 -44.22 35.18
C ALA A 63 8.82 -42.79 34.68
N ILE A 64 9.86 -42.20 34.08
CA ILE A 64 9.74 -40.92 33.37
C ILE A 64 8.89 -41.12 32.11
N GLY A 65 7.94 -40.21 31.91
CA GLY A 65 7.03 -40.21 30.77
C GLY A 65 5.61 -39.85 31.17
N GLU A 66 4.87 -39.34 30.20
CA GLU A 66 3.42 -39.09 30.31
C GLU A 66 2.66 -40.38 29.88
N PRO A 67 1.48 -40.67 30.43
CA PRO A 67 0.57 -41.64 29.84
C PRO A 67 0.12 -41.17 28.45
N PRO A 68 -0.27 -42.08 27.55
CA PRO A 68 -0.90 -41.67 26.28
C PRO A 68 -2.15 -40.84 26.55
N ALA A 69 -2.37 -39.82 25.71
CA ALA A 69 -3.59 -39.02 25.79
C ALA A 69 -4.82 -39.88 25.49
N SER A 70 -5.94 -39.59 26.15
CA SER A 70 -7.24 -40.15 25.77
C SER A 70 -7.71 -39.58 24.43
N GLU A 71 -8.76 -40.16 23.83
CA GLU A 71 -9.40 -39.63 22.63
C GLU A 71 -9.84 -38.16 22.79
N ALA A 72 -10.22 -37.76 24.01
CA ALA A 72 -10.60 -36.39 24.34
C ALA A 72 -9.40 -35.41 24.47
N GLY A 73 -8.15 -35.92 24.56
CA GLY A 73 -6.94 -35.12 24.74
C GLY A 73 -6.22 -35.34 26.07
N LYS A 74 -5.26 -34.46 26.39
CA LYS A 74 -4.50 -34.49 27.64
C LYS A 74 -5.28 -33.87 28.80
N LEU A 75 -5.12 -34.43 30.01
CA LEU A 75 -5.81 -33.95 31.21
C LEU A 75 -5.37 -32.52 31.60
N LEU A 76 -6.35 -31.73 32.06
CA LEU A 76 -6.12 -30.44 32.71
C LEU A 76 -5.57 -30.63 34.14
N TYR A 77 -4.72 -29.70 34.57
CA TYR A 77 -4.24 -29.67 35.95
C TYR A 77 -5.36 -29.24 36.92
N ARG A 78 -5.44 -29.82 38.12
CA ARG A 78 -6.53 -29.54 39.09
C ARG A 78 -7.94 -29.84 38.58
N LEU A 79 -8.08 -30.84 37.71
CA LEU A 79 -9.37 -31.23 37.13
C LEU A 79 -10.48 -31.55 38.18
N PRO A 80 -10.23 -32.28 39.27
CA PRO A 80 -11.26 -32.49 40.30
C PRO A 80 -11.77 -31.20 40.93
N GLU A 81 -10.86 -30.27 41.23
CA GLU A 81 -11.22 -28.95 41.77
C GLU A 81 -12.02 -28.12 40.78
N LEU A 82 -11.66 -28.17 39.49
CA LEU A 82 -12.40 -27.50 38.42
C LEU A 82 -13.84 -28.02 38.30
N LEU A 83 -14.03 -29.34 38.37
CA LEU A 83 -15.34 -29.99 38.27
C LEU A 83 -16.20 -29.80 39.53
N ALA A 84 -15.57 -29.69 40.71
CA ALA A 84 -16.27 -29.43 41.97
C ALA A 84 -16.62 -27.94 42.17
N ALA A 85 -15.98 -27.03 41.43
CA ALA A 85 -16.24 -25.60 41.54
C ALA A 85 -17.59 -25.20 40.93
N ASP A 86 -18.25 -24.21 41.53
CA ASP A 86 -19.49 -23.61 41.04
C ASP A 86 -19.35 -23.21 39.55
N PRO A 87 -20.16 -23.77 38.64
CA PRO A 87 -20.14 -23.46 37.21
C PRO A 87 -20.24 -21.97 36.89
N ALA A 88 -20.90 -21.17 37.74
CA ALA A 88 -21.08 -19.74 37.55
C ALA A 88 -19.83 -18.90 37.88
N ARG A 89 -18.84 -19.45 38.61
CA ARG A 89 -17.60 -18.74 38.91
C ARG A 89 -16.62 -18.81 37.74
N PRO A 90 -15.87 -17.72 37.46
CA PRO A 90 -14.86 -17.71 36.42
C PRO A 90 -13.75 -18.71 36.71
N VAL A 91 -13.21 -19.31 35.65
CA VAL A 91 -12.07 -20.21 35.70
C VAL A 91 -10.84 -19.50 35.18
N TRP A 92 -9.82 -19.40 36.02
CA TRP A 92 -8.53 -18.83 35.65
C TRP A 92 -7.66 -19.85 34.93
N MET A 93 -7.05 -19.42 33.83
CA MET A 93 -6.22 -20.25 32.98
C MET A 93 -4.83 -19.63 32.86
N VAL A 94 -3.82 -20.35 33.35
CA VAL A 94 -2.41 -19.91 33.40
C VAL A 94 -1.50 -20.88 32.66
N GLU A 95 -0.30 -20.45 32.29
CA GLU A 95 0.60 -21.25 31.44
C GLU A 95 1.22 -22.47 32.16
N GLY A 96 1.39 -22.40 33.48
CA GLY A 96 2.13 -23.41 34.26
C GLY A 96 1.50 -23.79 35.59
N GLU A 97 1.85 -24.98 36.07
CA GLU A 97 1.26 -25.60 37.26
C GLU A 97 1.59 -24.83 38.56
N SER A 98 2.77 -24.23 38.64
CA SER A 98 3.14 -23.43 39.82
C SER A 98 2.37 -22.10 39.91
N CYS A 99 2.02 -21.51 38.77
CA CYS A 99 1.14 -20.33 38.70
C CYS A 99 -0.27 -20.71 39.17
N ALA A 100 -0.76 -21.88 38.73
CA ALA A 100 -2.05 -22.41 39.15
C ALA A 100 -2.07 -22.70 40.65
N ASP A 101 -1.01 -23.28 41.21
CA ASP A 101 -0.89 -23.52 42.65
C ASP A 101 -0.80 -22.23 43.47
N ALA A 102 -0.20 -21.17 42.94
CA ALA A 102 -0.13 -19.87 43.60
C ALA A 102 -1.51 -19.20 43.67
N LEU A 103 -2.22 -19.12 42.53
CA LEU A 103 -3.57 -18.56 42.48
C LEU A 103 -4.58 -19.39 43.29
N ALA A 104 -4.47 -20.72 43.28
CA ALA A 104 -5.37 -21.59 44.04
C ALA A 104 -5.36 -21.32 45.55
N LYS A 105 -4.28 -20.76 46.11
CA LYS A 105 -4.21 -20.38 47.53
C LYS A 105 -5.15 -19.22 47.88
N LEU A 106 -5.54 -18.42 46.88
CA LEU A 106 -6.53 -17.35 47.01
C LEU A 106 -7.97 -17.87 46.87
N ALA A 107 -8.18 -19.18 46.81
CA ALA A 107 -9.50 -19.80 46.64
C ALA A 107 -10.24 -19.41 45.35
N VAL A 108 -9.50 -19.04 44.30
CA VAL A 108 -10.04 -18.92 42.93
C VAL A 108 -9.99 -20.27 42.21
N THR A 109 -10.94 -20.50 41.30
CA THR A 109 -10.95 -21.68 40.43
C THR A 109 -9.89 -21.49 39.35
N VAL A 110 -8.86 -22.33 39.31
CA VAL A 110 -7.72 -22.18 38.39
C VAL A 110 -7.23 -23.51 37.85
N THR A 111 -6.81 -23.52 36.59
CA THR A 111 -6.25 -24.69 35.90
C THR A 111 -5.16 -24.29 34.88
N THR A 112 -4.53 -25.29 34.25
CA THR A 112 -3.56 -25.13 33.17
C THR A 112 -3.54 -26.37 32.27
N THR A 113 -3.15 -26.20 31.00
CA THR A 113 -2.82 -27.32 30.10
C THR A 113 -1.45 -27.95 30.41
N GLY A 114 -0.65 -27.31 31.27
CA GLY A 114 0.65 -27.78 31.73
C GLY A 114 1.85 -27.28 30.90
N ALA A 115 1.66 -26.60 29.77
CA ALA A 115 2.75 -25.95 29.04
C ALA A 115 2.23 -25.03 27.93
N ALA A 116 3.01 -24.00 27.57
CA ALA A 116 2.72 -23.06 26.48
C ALA A 116 2.56 -23.74 25.08
N ASP A 117 3.13 -24.92 24.86
CA ASP A 117 3.03 -25.67 23.60
C ASP A 117 1.92 -26.75 23.59
N SER A 118 1.31 -27.00 24.74
CA SER A 118 0.26 -28.03 24.92
C SER A 118 -1.16 -27.52 24.60
N ALA A 119 -1.26 -26.23 24.26
CA ALA A 119 -2.33 -25.52 23.56
C ALA A 119 -3.26 -26.42 22.72
N GLY A 120 -2.69 -27.19 21.79
CA GLY A 120 -3.46 -27.94 20.79
C GLY A 120 -3.83 -29.39 21.17
N THR A 121 -3.34 -29.90 22.31
CA THR A 121 -3.47 -31.33 22.67
C THR A 121 -4.25 -31.59 23.95
N ALA A 122 -4.57 -30.54 24.72
CA ALA A 122 -5.37 -30.66 25.94
C ALA A 122 -6.86 -30.91 25.64
N ASP A 123 -7.48 -31.71 26.49
CA ASP A 123 -8.93 -31.87 26.61
C ASP A 123 -9.51 -30.63 27.30
N LEU A 124 -10.21 -29.79 26.53
CA LEU A 124 -10.85 -28.58 27.05
C LEU A 124 -12.34 -28.79 27.35
N SER A 125 -12.88 -29.99 27.11
CA SER A 125 -14.31 -30.26 27.34
C SER A 125 -14.78 -29.97 28.79
N PRO A 126 -13.97 -30.09 29.86
CA PRO A 126 -14.39 -29.69 31.20
C PRO A 126 -14.65 -28.18 31.38
N LEU A 127 -14.25 -27.36 30.41
CA LEU A 127 -14.45 -25.90 30.42
C LEU A 127 -15.65 -25.47 29.56
N ALA A 128 -16.26 -26.37 28.79
CA ALA A 128 -17.30 -26.04 27.82
C ALA A 128 -18.43 -25.21 28.45
N GLY A 129 -18.77 -24.10 27.79
CA GLY A 129 -19.81 -23.18 28.27
C GLY A 129 -19.45 -22.32 29.49
N ARG A 130 -18.23 -22.41 30.03
CA ARG A 130 -17.82 -21.63 31.22
C ARG A 130 -17.22 -20.28 30.85
N HIS A 131 -17.19 -19.38 31.83
CA HIS A 131 -16.41 -18.14 31.76
C HIS A 131 -14.96 -18.43 32.14
N VAL A 132 -14.03 -18.19 31.20
CA VAL A 132 -12.60 -18.47 31.35
C VAL A 132 -11.81 -17.18 31.24
N ILE A 133 -10.92 -16.94 32.20
CA ILE A 133 -10.04 -15.78 32.21
C ILE A 133 -8.59 -16.25 32.05
N ILE A 134 -7.96 -15.90 30.94
CA ILE A 134 -6.58 -16.26 30.62
C ILE A 134 -5.64 -15.21 31.23
N TRP A 135 -4.62 -15.67 31.95
CA TRP A 135 -3.53 -14.82 32.43
C TRP A 135 -2.22 -15.30 31.79
N PRO A 136 -1.76 -14.65 30.69
CA PRO A 136 -0.52 -15.01 30.01
C PRO A 136 0.72 -14.53 30.75
N ASP A 137 1.89 -15.09 30.40
CA ASP A 137 3.17 -14.52 30.81
C ASP A 137 3.44 -13.20 30.05
N ASN A 138 4.17 -12.26 30.65
CA ASN A 138 4.51 -10.96 30.05
C ASN A 138 5.62 -11.07 29.00
N ASP A 139 5.37 -11.83 27.93
CA ASP A 139 6.26 -11.96 26.78
C ASP A 139 5.52 -12.29 25.46
N LYS A 140 6.25 -12.28 24.34
CA LYS A 140 5.69 -12.56 23.01
C LYS A 140 5.14 -14.00 22.86
N PRO A 141 5.81 -15.05 23.37
CA PRO A 141 5.23 -16.39 23.46
C PRO A 141 3.91 -16.47 24.21
N GLY A 142 3.79 -15.83 25.37
CA GLY A 142 2.58 -15.85 26.21
C GLY A 142 1.38 -15.22 25.52
N GLY A 143 1.59 -14.11 24.80
CA GLY A 143 0.55 -13.51 23.95
C GLY A 143 0.04 -14.47 22.84
N LYS A 144 0.92 -15.26 22.23
CA LYS A 144 0.53 -16.27 21.22
C LYS A 144 -0.20 -17.46 21.84
N TYR A 145 0.21 -17.88 23.04
CA TYR A 145 -0.46 -18.95 23.79
C TYR A 145 -1.90 -18.56 24.13
N ALA A 146 -2.11 -17.36 24.66
CA ALA A 146 -3.43 -16.84 25.00
C ALA A 146 -4.36 -16.82 23.78
N GLU A 147 -3.87 -16.35 22.63
CA GLU A 147 -4.67 -16.28 21.40
C GLU A 147 -5.03 -17.68 20.85
N ALA A 148 -4.08 -18.62 20.87
CA ALA A 148 -4.34 -20.00 20.44
C ALA A 148 -5.36 -20.71 21.35
N LEU A 149 -5.27 -20.47 22.66
CA LEU A 149 -6.18 -21.05 23.65
C LEU A 149 -7.59 -20.41 23.57
N ARG A 150 -7.66 -19.09 23.33
CA ARG A 150 -8.91 -18.35 23.11
C ARG A 150 -9.73 -18.96 21.98
N ALA A 151 -9.11 -19.20 20.82
CA ALA A 151 -9.80 -19.80 19.67
C ALA A 151 -10.41 -21.17 20.00
N ARG A 152 -9.68 -22.02 20.74
CA ARG A 152 -10.17 -23.35 21.14
C ARG A 152 -11.27 -23.30 22.19
N LEU A 153 -11.18 -22.37 23.14
CA LEU A 153 -12.19 -22.18 24.20
C LEU A 153 -13.49 -21.58 23.64
N ALA A 154 -13.38 -20.60 22.74
CA ALA A 154 -14.53 -20.03 22.05
C ALA A 154 -15.27 -21.09 21.23
N ALA A 155 -14.55 -22.00 20.56
CA ALA A 155 -15.14 -23.09 19.78
C ALA A 155 -15.98 -24.08 20.61
N ILE A 156 -15.77 -24.17 21.93
CA ILE A 156 -16.56 -25.01 22.86
C ILE A 156 -17.57 -24.19 23.69
N GLY A 157 -17.88 -22.97 23.25
CA GLY A 157 -18.91 -22.12 23.84
C GLY A 157 -18.50 -21.38 25.11
N CYS A 158 -17.20 -21.29 25.43
CA CYS A 158 -16.74 -20.51 26.57
C CYS A 158 -16.84 -19.00 26.30
N THR A 159 -17.16 -18.22 27.33
CA THR A 159 -16.86 -16.78 27.35
C THR A 159 -15.41 -16.61 27.78
N VAL A 160 -14.57 -15.92 26.99
CA VAL A 160 -13.13 -15.84 27.25
C VAL A 160 -12.68 -14.39 27.37
N GLU A 161 -12.01 -14.07 28.48
CA GLU A 161 -11.31 -12.80 28.69
C GLU A 161 -9.82 -13.04 28.91
N ALA A 162 -8.99 -12.02 28.73
CA ALA A 162 -7.57 -12.07 29.03
C ALA A 162 -7.17 -10.91 29.95
N VAL A 163 -6.29 -11.19 30.92
CA VAL A 163 -5.65 -10.15 31.74
C VAL A 163 -4.79 -9.26 30.85
N GLU A 164 -4.94 -7.94 30.99
CA GLU A 164 -4.10 -6.97 30.30
C GLU A 164 -2.73 -6.87 30.99
N VAL A 165 -1.85 -7.85 30.75
CA VAL A 165 -0.54 -7.94 31.43
C VAL A 165 0.36 -6.73 31.22
N ALA A 166 0.19 -6.00 30.11
CA ALA A 166 0.91 -4.76 29.82
C ALA A 166 0.62 -3.64 30.84
N SER A 167 -0.52 -3.70 31.54
CA SER A 167 -0.92 -2.73 32.55
C SER A 167 -0.45 -3.08 33.97
N LEU A 168 0.15 -4.26 34.16
CA LEU A 168 0.49 -4.79 35.50
C LEU A 168 1.93 -4.50 35.96
N ASP A 169 2.68 -3.68 35.22
CA ASP A 169 4.09 -3.31 35.48
C ASP A 169 4.98 -4.52 35.86
N LEU A 170 4.77 -5.63 35.15
CA LEU A 170 5.53 -6.87 35.36
C LEU A 170 6.89 -6.81 34.66
N PRO A 171 7.94 -7.46 35.20
CA PRO A 171 9.21 -7.61 34.49
C PRO A 171 9.04 -8.36 33.17
N ASP A 172 10.04 -8.29 32.28
CA ASP A 172 10.07 -9.12 31.06
C ASP A 172 9.97 -10.60 31.44
N LYS A 173 9.00 -11.31 30.85
CA LYS A 173 8.59 -12.69 31.19
C LYS A 173 8.02 -12.87 32.59
N GLY A 174 7.54 -11.79 33.20
CA GLY A 174 6.85 -11.83 34.49
C GLY A 174 5.50 -12.54 34.38
N ASP A 175 5.16 -13.34 35.40
CA ASP A 175 3.91 -14.12 35.45
C ASP A 175 3.03 -13.72 36.66
N CYS A 176 1.92 -14.43 36.89
CA CYS A 176 1.05 -14.15 38.03
C CYS A 176 1.73 -14.38 39.40
N VAL A 177 2.78 -15.21 39.47
CA VAL A 177 3.55 -15.42 40.71
C VAL A 177 4.42 -14.19 40.98
N ASP A 178 5.01 -13.58 39.94
CA ASP A 178 5.74 -12.32 40.09
C ASP A 178 4.80 -11.20 40.56
N TRP A 179 3.57 -11.14 40.02
CA TRP A 179 2.55 -10.20 40.49
C TRP A 179 2.18 -10.41 41.97
N LEU A 180 1.93 -11.65 42.40
CA LEU A 180 1.62 -11.98 43.79
C LEU A 180 2.81 -11.76 44.74
N THR A 181 4.03 -11.84 44.23
CA THR A 181 5.24 -11.54 45.02
C THR A 181 5.36 -10.04 45.25
N ALA A 182 5.01 -9.22 44.25
CA ALA A 182 4.92 -7.77 44.39
C ALA A 182 3.73 -7.33 45.26
N ASN A 183 2.68 -8.14 45.34
CA ASN A 183 1.44 -7.89 46.08
C ASN A 183 1.15 -9.01 47.10
N PRO A 184 1.94 -9.14 48.19
CA PRO A 184 1.90 -10.30 49.09
C PRO A 184 0.58 -10.43 49.87
N ASP A 185 -0.15 -9.33 50.07
CA ASP A 185 -1.43 -9.30 50.78
C ASP A 185 -2.65 -9.39 49.83
N ALA A 186 -2.42 -9.69 48.55
CA ALA A 186 -3.47 -9.72 47.54
C ALA A 186 -4.57 -10.75 47.88
N THR A 187 -5.82 -10.30 47.75
CA THR A 187 -7.04 -11.09 47.94
C THR A 187 -7.57 -11.62 46.61
N SER A 188 -8.49 -12.58 46.67
CA SER A 188 -9.21 -13.05 45.46
C SER A 188 -9.96 -11.91 44.76
N ALA A 189 -10.50 -10.95 45.50
CA ALA A 189 -11.22 -9.81 44.95
C ALA A 189 -10.30 -8.91 44.12
N GLU A 190 -9.06 -8.68 44.56
CA GLU A 190 -8.08 -7.87 43.81
C GLU A 190 -7.61 -8.58 42.54
N VAL A 191 -7.46 -9.91 42.59
CA VAL A 191 -7.19 -10.71 41.39
C VAL A 191 -8.37 -10.70 40.42
N GLU A 192 -9.60 -10.81 40.92
CA GLU A 192 -10.83 -10.72 40.12
C GLU A 192 -11.01 -9.32 39.49
N ALA A 193 -10.54 -8.27 40.15
CA ALA A 193 -10.60 -6.88 39.68
C ALA A 193 -9.46 -6.47 38.73
N LEU A 194 -8.54 -7.37 38.36
CA LEU A 194 -7.47 -7.04 37.43
C LEU A 194 -8.01 -6.55 36.08
N PRO A 195 -7.35 -5.55 35.46
CA PRO A 195 -7.75 -5.02 34.17
C PRO A 195 -7.82 -6.13 33.11
N ARG A 196 -8.96 -6.16 32.42
CA ARG A 196 -9.25 -7.09 31.33
C ARG A 196 -9.08 -6.35 30.02
N ALA A 197 -8.38 -6.95 29.08
CA ALA A 197 -8.47 -6.48 27.71
C ALA A 197 -9.87 -6.87 27.17
N GLU A 198 -10.66 -5.89 26.71
CA GLU A 198 -11.82 -6.16 25.86
C GLU A 198 -11.29 -6.78 24.56
N MET A 199 -11.25 -8.10 24.54
CA MET A 199 -10.90 -8.87 23.36
C MET A 199 -12.21 -9.34 22.75
N ASN A 200 -12.63 -8.65 21.68
CA ASN A 200 -13.79 -9.03 20.88
C ASN A 200 -13.82 -10.55 20.72
N ALA A 201 -14.87 -11.18 21.24
CA ALA A 201 -15.17 -12.55 20.91
C ALA A 201 -15.13 -12.67 19.37
N PRO A 202 -14.63 -13.76 18.78
CA PRO A 202 -15.08 -14.08 17.44
C PRO A 202 -16.59 -14.23 17.61
N GLU A 203 -17.36 -13.26 17.16
CA GLU A 203 -18.81 -13.41 17.09
C GLU A 203 -19.04 -14.78 16.48
N ALA A 204 -19.78 -15.63 17.19
CA ALA A 204 -20.41 -16.77 16.54
C ALA A 204 -21.23 -16.15 15.41
N ARG A 205 -20.66 -16.12 14.19
CA ARG A 205 -21.31 -15.51 13.02
C ARG A 205 -22.57 -16.31 12.80
N LEU A 206 -23.69 -15.74 13.22
CA LEU A 206 -25.02 -16.14 12.81
C LEU A 206 -24.98 -16.22 11.28
N ALA A 207 -25.29 -17.40 10.73
CA ALA A 207 -25.37 -17.60 9.30
C ALA A 207 -26.28 -16.51 8.68
N GLY A 208 -25.72 -15.64 7.85
CA GLY A 208 -26.47 -14.58 7.17
C GLY A 208 -25.80 -13.20 7.03
N PHE A 209 -24.61 -12.96 7.59
CA PHE A 209 -23.87 -11.71 7.33
C PHE A 209 -22.96 -11.81 6.11
N ALA A 210 -22.85 -10.71 5.36
CA ALA A 210 -21.92 -10.57 4.26
C ALA A 210 -20.47 -10.75 4.76
N PRO A 211 -19.58 -11.40 3.98
CA PRO A 211 -18.18 -11.59 4.31
C PRO A 211 -17.47 -10.24 4.43
N GLU A 212 -16.47 -10.20 5.31
CA GLU A 212 -15.66 -9.02 5.53
C GLU A 212 -14.80 -8.72 4.29
N PRO A 213 -14.68 -7.45 3.87
CA PRO A 213 -13.81 -7.09 2.75
C PRO A 213 -12.37 -7.60 2.97
N LEU A 214 -11.77 -8.19 1.94
CA LEU A 214 -10.41 -8.74 2.00
C LEU A 214 -9.34 -7.66 2.28
N ARG A 215 -9.69 -6.40 2.06
CA ARG A 215 -8.84 -5.23 2.30
C ARG A 215 -9.38 -4.41 3.45
N ARG A 216 -8.47 -3.91 4.28
CA ARG A 216 -8.78 -2.73 5.09
C ARG A 216 -9.06 -1.58 4.13
N ALA A 217 -10.22 -0.95 4.28
CA ALA A 217 -10.53 0.25 3.53
C ALA A 217 -9.42 1.29 3.77
N LEU A 218 -9.00 1.95 2.70
CA LEU A 218 -8.10 3.08 2.80
C LEU A 218 -8.78 4.12 3.70
N PRO A 219 -8.13 4.57 4.80
CA PRO A 219 -8.74 5.57 5.67
C PRO A 219 -9.11 6.80 4.84
N PRO A 220 -10.19 7.54 5.17
CA PRO A 220 -10.61 8.69 4.37
C PRO A 220 -9.44 9.67 4.22
N GLY A 221 -9.18 10.08 2.98
CA GLY A 221 -8.18 11.11 2.68
C GLY A 221 -8.66 12.48 3.13
N GLU A 222 -7.72 13.39 3.34
CA GLU A 222 -8.06 14.78 3.61
C GLU A 222 -8.75 15.42 2.39
N PRO A 223 -9.57 16.46 2.60
CA PRO A 223 -10.13 17.22 1.48
C PRO A 223 -9.03 17.87 0.65
N TYR A 224 -9.11 17.73 -0.68
CA TYR A 224 -8.16 18.40 -1.57
C TYR A 224 -8.29 19.93 -1.46
N PRO A 225 -7.20 20.69 -1.27
CA PRO A 225 -7.25 22.13 -1.00
C PRO A 225 -7.47 22.93 -2.29
N LEU A 226 -8.70 22.94 -2.82
CA LEU A 226 -9.05 23.64 -4.06
C LEU A 226 -8.77 25.15 -4.03
N ASP A 227 -8.87 25.78 -2.85
CA ASP A 227 -8.53 27.20 -2.67
C ASP A 227 -7.05 27.51 -2.91
N ALA A 228 -6.16 26.55 -2.63
CA ALA A 228 -4.74 26.71 -2.84
C ALA A 228 -4.36 26.74 -4.34
N LEU A 229 -5.27 26.38 -5.24
CA LEU A 229 -5.05 26.53 -6.68
C LEU A 229 -5.17 28.00 -7.16
N GLY A 230 -5.57 28.93 -6.30
CA GLY A 230 -5.75 30.34 -6.64
C GLY A 230 -7.03 30.61 -7.44
N GLU A 231 -7.23 31.86 -7.86
CA GLU A 231 -8.52 32.33 -8.37
C GLU A 231 -8.91 31.73 -9.73
N VAL A 232 -7.95 31.52 -10.63
CA VAL A 232 -8.23 31.03 -11.98
C VAL A 232 -8.44 29.52 -11.96
N LEU A 233 -7.44 28.77 -11.46
CA LEU A 233 -7.48 27.31 -11.44
C LEU A 233 -8.46 26.79 -10.38
N GLY A 234 -8.45 27.35 -9.18
CA GLY A 234 -9.32 26.93 -8.08
C GLY A 234 -10.79 27.16 -8.37
N ALA A 235 -11.16 28.29 -8.96
CA ALA A 235 -12.55 28.53 -9.36
C ALA A 235 -13.01 27.51 -10.43
N ALA A 236 -12.21 27.24 -11.46
CA ALA A 236 -12.55 26.24 -12.46
C ALA A 236 -12.69 24.84 -11.84
N ALA A 237 -11.74 24.42 -11.01
CA ALA A 237 -11.78 23.11 -10.35
C ALA A 237 -13.01 22.96 -9.42
N LYS A 238 -13.37 23.99 -8.66
CA LYS A 238 -14.59 24.01 -7.85
C LYS A 238 -15.85 23.84 -8.68
N ARG A 239 -15.97 24.53 -9.81
CA ARG A 239 -17.14 24.39 -10.70
C ARG A 239 -17.24 23.00 -11.33
N LEU A 240 -16.12 22.40 -11.72
CA LEU A 240 -16.09 21.01 -12.16
C LEU A 240 -16.53 20.05 -11.03
N HIS A 241 -16.00 20.23 -9.82
CA HIS A 241 -16.41 19.46 -8.65
C HIS A 241 -17.92 19.60 -8.37
N GLU A 242 -18.46 20.81 -8.35
CA GLU A 242 -19.86 21.08 -8.02
C GLU A 242 -20.85 20.55 -9.06
N VAL A 243 -20.56 20.70 -10.36
CA VAL A 243 -21.49 20.37 -11.44
C VAL A 243 -21.29 18.93 -11.94
N ILE A 244 -20.04 18.52 -12.15
CA ILE A 244 -19.72 17.14 -12.54
C ILE A 244 -19.82 16.23 -11.32
N GLN A 245 -19.82 16.74 -10.09
CA GLN A 245 -19.90 15.92 -8.86
C GLN A 245 -18.87 14.81 -8.87
N CYS A 246 -17.67 15.12 -9.37
CA CYS A 246 -16.49 14.27 -9.28
C CYS A 246 -15.76 14.60 -7.97
N PRO A 247 -14.83 13.77 -7.48
CA PRO A 247 -14.09 14.09 -6.28
C PRO A 247 -13.25 15.37 -6.45
N ALA A 248 -13.12 16.16 -5.39
CA ALA A 248 -12.39 17.44 -5.42
C ALA A 248 -10.94 17.27 -5.90
N ALA A 249 -10.26 16.19 -5.46
CA ALA A 249 -8.90 15.90 -5.90
C ALA A 249 -8.80 15.61 -7.40
N LEU A 250 -9.79 14.92 -7.97
CA LEU A 250 -9.83 14.64 -9.40
C LEU A 250 -9.97 15.94 -10.21
N ALA A 251 -10.90 16.82 -9.82
CA ALA A 251 -11.05 18.14 -10.44
C ALA A 251 -9.78 19.00 -10.29
N GLY A 252 -9.22 19.07 -9.09
CA GLY A 252 -8.03 19.86 -8.78
C GLY A 252 -6.79 19.39 -9.55
N GLN A 253 -6.54 18.08 -9.58
CA GLN A 253 -5.41 17.50 -10.32
C GLN A 253 -5.55 17.69 -11.83
N SER A 254 -6.75 17.47 -12.41
CA SER A 254 -6.96 17.68 -13.84
C SER A 254 -6.65 19.12 -14.26
N ILE A 255 -7.10 20.10 -13.49
CA ILE A 255 -6.85 21.52 -13.77
C ILE A 255 -5.36 21.87 -13.56
N LEU A 256 -4.74 21.41 -12.47
CA LEU A 256 -3.33 21.69 -12.19
C LEU A 256 -2.39 21.05 -13.22
N ALA A 257 -2.68 19.83 -13.65
CA ALA A 257 -1.90 19.14 -14.67
C ALA A 257 -1.99 19.84 -16.03
N ALA A 258 -3.20 20.21 -16.45
CA ALA A 258 -3.42 20.98 -17.67
C ALA A 258 -2.69 22.33 -17.61
N ALA A 259 -2.73 23.04 -16.47
CA ALA A 259 -1.96 24.25 -16.26
C ALA A 259 -0.44 24.04 -16.40
N SER A 260 0.08 22.95 -15.82
CA SER A 260 1.49 22.57 -15.97
C SER A 260 1.88 22.35 -17.44
N LEU A 261 1.05 21.67 -18.23
CA LEU A 261 1.27 21.48 -19.67
C LEU A 261 1.36 22.81 -20.43
N ALA A 262 0.52 23.79 -20.09
CA ALA A 262 0.50 25.10 -20.72
C ALA A 262 1.76 25.94 -20.42
N VAL A 263 2.37 25.76 -19.24
CA VAL A 263 3.46 26.62 -18.78
C VAL A 263 4.85 25.97 -18.75
N GLN A 264 4.94 24.64 -18.81
CA GLN A 264 6.21 23.89 -18.63
C GLN A 264 7.33 24.31 -19.59
N ALA A 265 6.97 24.85 -20.76
CA ALA A 265 7.93 25.30 -21.76
C ALA A 265 8.43 26.74 -21.52
N LEU A 266 7.74 27.53 -20.70
CA LEU A 266 7.92 28.98 -20.63
C LEU A 266 9.00 29.40 -19.64
N ALA A 267 9.09 28.72 -18.49
CA ALA A 267 10.03 29.07 -17.42
C ALA A 267 10.49 27.84 -16.63
N ASP A 268 11.59 28.02 -15.90
CA ASP A 268 12.04 27.14 -14.82
C ASP A 268 12.17 27.96 -13.52
N VAL A 269 11.89 27.36 -12.36
CA VAL A 269 12.21 28.02 -11.08
C VAL A 269 13.71 27.94 -10.82
N HIS A 270 14.35 29.07 -10.59
CA HIS A 270 15.77 29.18 -10.31
C HIS A 270 16.01 29.47 -8.83
N ILE A 271 16.80 28.61 -8.18
CA ILE A 271 17.08 28.71 -6.75
C ILE A 271 18.48 28.20 -6.43
N ASP A 272 19.35 29.06 -5.89
CA ASP A 272 20.73 28.73 -5.49
C ASP A 272 21.53 27.97 -6.57
N GLY A 273 21.39 28.36 -7.84
CA GLY A 273 22.06 27.72 -8.97
C GLY A 273 21.39 26.44 -9.49
N ARG A 274 20.33 25.96 -8.83
CA ARG A 274 19.48 24.86 -9.29
C ARG A 274 18.35 25.39 -10.17
N ARG A 275 17.86 24.55 -11.08
CA ARG A 275 16.72 24.82 -11.97
C ARG A 275 15.67 23.74 -11.77
N GLU A 276 14.43 24.14 -11.55
CA GLU A 276 13.28 23.24 -11.41
C GLU A 276 12.30 23.46 -12.58
N PRO A 277 12.18 22.50 -13.51
CA PRO A 277 11.17 22.54 -14.55
C PRO A 277 9.75 22.58 -14.00
N LEU A 278 8.85 23.33 -14.64
CA LEU A 278 7.44 23.42 -14.23
C LEU A 278 6.58 22.22 -14.67
N SER A 279 7.21 21.17 -15.20
CA SER A 279 6.56 19.91 -15.52
C SER A 279 6.12 19.20 -14.24
N LEU A 280 4.82 18.96 -14.11
CA LEU A 280 4.21 18.19 -13.04
C LEU A 280 3.75 16.83 -13.56
N TRP A 281 3.93 15.81 -12.73
CA TRP A 281 3.40 14.48 -12.95
C TRP A 281 2.37 14.18 -11.87
N LEU A 282 1.13 13.94 -12.27
CA LEU A 282 0.01 13.73 -11.37
C LEU A 282 -0.60 12.36 -11.65
N VAL A 283 -0.95 11.64 -10.58
CA VAL A 283 -1.61 10.33 -10.66
C VAL A 283 -2.86 10.39 -9.79
N THR A 284 -4.02 10.23 -10.41
CA THR A 284 -5.30 10.16 -9.68
C THR A 284 -5.85 8.75 -9.70
N VAL A 285 -6.13 8.19 -8.53
CA VAL A 285 -6.86 6.93 -8.42
C VAL A 285 -8.35 7.22 -8.35
N GLY A 286 -9.15 6.57 -9.17
CA GLY A 286 -10.60 6.74 -9.16
C GLY A 286 -11.32 5.54 -9.77
N ASP A 287 -12.48 5.23 -9.20
CA ASP A 287 -13.30 4.08 -9.61
C ASP A 287 -13.83 4.20 -11.05
N SER A 288 -14.34 3.09 -11.56
CA SER A 288 -15.13 3.12 -12.78
C SER A 288 -16.37 4.00 -12.56
N GLY A 289 -16.69 4.89 -13.51
CA GLY A 289 -17.82 5.80 -13.38
C GLY A 289 -17.59 7.03 -12.47
N GLU A 290 -16.35 7.31 -12.03
CA GLU A 290 -15.98 8.51 -11.25
C GLU A 290 -16.00 9.82 -12.08
N ARG A 291 -16.48 9.76 -13.34
CA ARG A 291 -16.54 10.87 -14.30
C ARG A 291 -15.17 11.44 -14.70
N LYS A 292 -14.10 10.62 -14.62
CA LYS A 292 -12.72 10.87 -15.09
C LYS A 292 -12.66 11.57 -16.45
N THR A 293 -13.15 10.92 -17.50
CA THR A 293 -13.27 11.46 -18.87
C THR A 293 -14.03 12.79 -18.94
N GLY A 294 -15.08 12.91 -18.11
CA GLY A 294 -15.92 14.11 -18.06
C GLY A 294 -15.17 15.33 -17.56
N VAL A 295 -14.37 15.18 -16.50
CA VAL A 295 -13.55 16.24 -15.93
C VAL A 295 -12.41 16.61 -16.89
N GLU A 296 -11.70 15.61 -17.39
CA GLU A 296 -10.56 15.82 -18.29
C GLU A 296 -10.97 16.55 -19.57
N ARG A 297 -12.17 16.28 -20.09
CA ARG A 297 -12.75 16.98 -21.24
C ARG A 297 -12.67 18.50 -21.08
N TYR A 298 -13.16 19.01 -19.96
CA TYR A 298 -13.20 20.44 -19.70
C TYR A 298 -11.83 20.99 -19.29
N ALA A 299 -11.03 20.23 -18.53
CA ALA A 299 -9.68 20.66 -18.15
C ALA A 299 -8.76 20.90 -19.37
N LEU A 300 -8.85 20.02 -20.38
CA LEU A 300 -8.01 20.08 -21.59
C LEU A 300 -8.69 20.77 -22.79
N GLN A 301 -9.83 21.42 -22.61
CA GLN A 301 -10.58 22.01 -23.73
C GLN A 301 -9.75 23.00 -24.55
N ALA A 302 -9.06 23.93 -23.90
CA ALA A 302 -8.16 24.88 -24.56
C ALA A 302 -6.97 24.19 -25.26
N HIS A 303 -6.38 23.17 -24.63
CA HIS A 303 -5.28 22.39 -25.20
C HIS A 303 -5.68 21.69 -26.51
N ARG A 304 -6.83 21.00 -26.51
CA ARG A 304 -7.36 20.31 -27.70
C ARG A 304 -7.69 21.30 -28.81
N ALA A 305 -8.25 22.46 -28.48
CA ALA A 305 -8.54 23.52 -29.45
C ALA A 305 -7.24 24.08 -30.08
N HIS A 306 -6.22 24.34 -29.26
CA HIS A 306 -4.91 24.81 -29.69
C HIS A 306 -4.21 23.78 -30.58
N GLU A 307 -4.14 22.52 -30.16
CA GLU A 307 -3.51 21.44 -30.95
C GLU A 307 -4.18 21.26 -32.31
N ARG A 308 -5.51 21.30 -32.38
CA ARG A 308 -6.26 21.24 -33.65
C ARG A 308 -5.88 22.38 -34.60
N LEU A 309 -5.85 23.61 -34.11
CA LEU A 309 -5.48 24.79 -34.91
C LEU A 309 -4.03 24.67 -35.41
N GLN A 310 -3.11 24.24 -34.55
CA GLN A 310 -1.70 24.07 -34.92
C GLN A 310 -1.51 22.93 -35.92
N LEU A 311 -2.32 21.87 -35.86
CA LEU A 311 -2.28 20.77 -36.82
C LEU A 311 -2.74 21.22 -38.22
N GLU A 312 -3.78 22.06 -38.31
CA GLU A 312 -4.22 22.67 -39.57
C GLU A 312 -3.11 23.51 -40.20
N GLN A 313 -2.44 24.36 -39.40
CA GLN A 313 -1.31 25.16 -39.86
C GLN A 313 -0.13 24.28 -40.31
N TYR A 314 0.24 23.28 -39.50
CA TYR A 314 1.31 22.34 -39.83
C TYR A 314 1.06 21.59 -41.14
N GLN A 315 -0.19 21.21 -41.44
CA GLN A 315 -0.52 20.56 -42.71
C GLN A 315 -0.29 21.48 -43.91
N ALA A 316 -0.56 22.79 -43.77
CA ALA A 316 -0.27 23.77 -44.81
C ALA A 316 1.25 23.97 -44.96
N ASP A 317 1.97 24.18 -43.85
CA ASP A 317 3.42 24.38 -43.84
C ASP A 317 4.17 23.17 -44.39
N LYS A 318 3.71 21.96 -44.05
CA LYS A 318 4.32 20.72 -44.55
C LYS A 318 4.18 20.58 -46.06
N LYS A 319 3.04 20.96 -46.64
CA LYS A 319 2.85 20.96 -48.10
C LYS A 319 3.79 21.97 -48.78
N ALA A 320 3.95 23.15 -48.20
CA ALA A 320 4.89 24.16 -48.70
C ALA A 320 6.34 23.62 -48.65
N PHE A 321 6.73 23.07 -47.50
CA PHE A 321 8.04 22.43 -47.31
C PHE A 321 8.29 21.31 -48.33
N GLU A 322 7.35 20.41 -48.59
CA GLU A 322 7.51 19.32 -49.56
C GLU A 322 7.76 19.83 -51.00
N ILE A 323 7.21 20.99 -51.36
CA ILE A 323 7.46 21.66 -52.64
C ILE A 323 8.87 22.24 -52.65
N GLU A 324 9.24 23.00 -51.61
CA GLU A 324 10.57 23.60 -51.47
C GLU A 324 11.68 22.54 -51.46
N GLU A 325 11.49 21.45 -50.72
CA GLU A 325 12.42 20.34 -50.62
C GLU A 325 12.63 19.67 -51.99
N ARG A 326 11.57 19.53 -52.80
CA ARG A 326 11.67 19.02 -54.16
C ARG A 326 12.44 19.96 -55.09
N ILE A 327 12.19 21.26 -54.98
CA ILE A 327 12.94 22.29 -55.74
C ILE A 327 14.42 22.24 -55.36
N TYR A 328 14.73 22.22 -54.06
CA TYR A 328 16.09 22.15 -53.54
C TYR A 328 16.81 20.87 -54.02
N LYS A 329 16.20 19.69 -53.87
CA LYS A 329 16.74 18.42 -54.38
C LYS A 329 16.98 18.45 -55.90
N GLY A 330 16.13 19.16 -56.64
CA GLY A 330 16.33 19.40 -58.08
C GLY A 330 17.59 20.23 -58.35
N LYS A 331 17.76 21.36 -57.65
CA LYS A 331 18.95 22.23 -57.76
C LYS A 331 20.24 21.49 -57.39
N VAL A 332 20.21 20.65 -56.33
CA VAL A 332 21.35 19.80 -55.92
C VAL A 332 21.74 18.83 -57.04
N LYS A 333 20.77 18.10 -57.61
CA LYS A 333 21.04 17.17 -58.72
C LYS A 333 21.61 17.88 -59.95
N GLU A 334 21.12 19.08 -60.27
CA GLU A 334 21.65 19.87 -61.38
C GLU A 334 23.11 20.30 -61.13
N ALA A 335 23.43 20.71 -59.89
CA ALA A 335 24.79 21.06 -59.49
C ALA A 335 25.75 19.85 -59.57
N GLU A 336 25.29 18.66 -59.15
CA GLU A 336 26.05 17.41 -59.24
C GLU A 336 26.33 17.00 -60.70
N GLN A 337 25.35 17.14 -61.59
CA GLN A 337 25.47 16.75 -63.00
C GLN A 337 26.41 17.66 -63.81
N LYS A 338 26.49 18.95 -63.48
CA LYS A 338 27.24 19.94 -64.26
C LYS A 338 28.77 19.82 -64.16
N LYS A 339 29.35 18.87 -63.38
CA LYS A 339 30.81 18.66 -63.19
C LYS A 339 31.60 19.98 -63.09
N ALA A 340 31.04 20.99 -62.41
CA ALA A 340 31.77 22.21 -62.15
C ALA A 340 33.02 21.84 -61.34
N GLY A 341 34.18 22.37 -61.73
CA GLY A 341 35.50 21.98 -61.21
C GLY A 341 35.71 22.12 -59.69
N ASN A 342 34.66 22.46 -58.93
CA ASN A 342 34.59 22.33 -57.49
C ASN A 342 33.12 22.12 -57.05
N LEU A 343 32.63 20.87 -56.99
CA LEU A 343 31.26 20.52 -56.55
C LEU A 343 30.91 21.16 -55.20
N ARG A 344 31.90 21.27 -54.30
CA ARG A 344 31.74 21.89 -52.99
C ARG A 344 31.33 23.36 -53.08
N GLU A 345 31.95 24.14 -53.97
CA GLU A 345 31.56 25.54 -54.17
C GLU A 345 30.18 25.68 -54.82
N ALA A 346 29.85 24.78 -55.75
CA ALA A 346 28.53 24.77 -56.38
C ALA A 346 27.41 24.49 -55.36
N LEU A 347 27.64 23.53 -54.46
CA LEU A 347 26.70 23.22 -53.37
C LEU A 347 26.64 24.35 -52.32
N MET A 348 27.76 25.01 -52.00
CA MET A 348 27.79 26.15 -51.06
C MET A 348 27.08 27.41 -51.59
N ARG A 349 26.83 27.51 -52.90
CA ARG A 349 26.08 28.63 -53.51
C ARG A 349 24.57 28.39 -53.51
N LEU A 350 24.12 27.17 -53.21
CA LEU A 350 22.69 26.90 -53.05
C LEU A 350 22.19 27.60 -51.79
N GLU A 351 20.93 28.01 -51.82
CA GLU A 351 20.20 28.41 -50.61
C GLU A 351 20.20 27.25 -49.60
N ASP A 352 20.06 27.55 -48.32
CA ASP A 352 20.01 26.53 -47.28
C ASP A 352 18.90 25.51 -47.57
N GLU A 353 19.16 24.24 -47.21
CA GLU A 353 18.15 23.19 -47.31
C GLU A 353 16.90 23.62 -46.52
N PRO A 354 15.71 23.57 -47.15
CA PRO A 354 14.48 23.95 -46.47
C PRO A 354 14.31 23.09 -45.22
N ARG A 355 13.77 23.68 -44.16
CA ARG A 355 13.60 23.00 -42.88
C ARG A 355 12.18 22.49 -42.76
N ALA A 356 12.04 21.22 -42.38
CA ALA A 356 10.74 20.64 -42.11
C ALA A 356 10.06 21.37 -40.92
N PRO A 357 8.77 21.71 -41.02
CA PRO A 357 8.04 22.25 -39.88
C PRO A 357 7.96 21.21 -38.76
N LEU A 358 7.92 21.68 -37.51
CA LEU A 358 7.83 20.79 -36.36
C LEU A 358 6.41 20.26 -36.21
N ALA A 359 6.29 18.96 -35.97
CA ALA A 359 5.00 18.36 -35.69
C ALA A 359 4.41 18.96 -34.39
N PRO A 360 3.17 19.46 -34.40
CA PRO A 360 2.60 20.26 -33.32
C PRO A 360 1.94 19.44 -32.21
N TRP A 361 2.34 18.17 -32.05
CA TRP A 361 1.83 17.30 -31.00
C TRP A 361 1.99 17.97 -29.63
N LEU A 362 0.93 17.91 -28.83
CA LEU A 362 0.86 18.46 -27.49
C LEU A 362 0.33 17.42 -26.51
N LEU A 363 -0.74 16.71 -26.88
CA LEU A 363 -1.39 15.69 -26.05
C LEU A 363 -1.11 14.29 -26.59
N LEU A 364 -0.73 13.39 -25.69
CA LEU A 364 -0.46 11.99 -25.97
C LEU A 364 -1.28 11.12 -25.02
N ASP A 365 -1.90 10.06 -25.54
CA ASP A 365 -2.69 9.13 -24.73
C ASP A 365 -1.81 8.00 -24.16
N GLU A 366 -0.99 7.34 -25.00
CA GLU A 366 -0.20 6.15 -24.61
C GLU A 366 1.12 6.01 -25.39
N PRO A 367 2.09 6.93 -25.21
CA PRO A 367 3.35 6.84 -25.93
C PRO A 367 4.23 5.73 -25.34
N THR A 368 4.77 4.86 -26.21
CA THR A 368 5.96 4.08 -25.87
C THR A 368 7.17 5.01 -25.72
N LEU A 369 8.22 4.57 -25.04
CA LEU A 369 9.47 5.33 -24.94
C LEU A 369 10.10 5.60 -26.33
N GLU A 370 9.92 4.67 -27.26
CA GLU A 370 10.20 4.79 -28.70
C GLU A 370 9.40 5.91 -29.37
N GLY A 371 8.09 5.92 -29.17
CA GLY A 371 7.20 6.93 -29.72
C GLY A 371 7.58 8.31 -29.23
N LEU A 372 7.80 8.44 -27.91
CA LEU A 372 8.22 9.69 -27.28
C LEU A 372 9.57 10.20 -27.84
N HIS A 373 10.53 9.29 -28.04
CA HIS A 373 11.81 9.60 -28.66
C HIS A 373 11.66 10.19 -30.07
N LYS A 374 10.84 9.55 -30.90
CA LYS A 374 10.58 10.00 -32.27
C LYS A 374 9.86 11.35 -32.28
N LEU A 375 8.91 11.55 -31.37
CA LEU A 375 8.17 12.81 -31.25
C LEU A 375 9.07 13.97 -30.83
N PHE A 376 9.97 13.79 -29.86
CA PHE A 376 10.92 14.86 -29.51
C PHE A 376 11.94 15.17 -30.62
N GLN A 377 12.22 14.21 -31.51
CA GLN A 377 13.10 14.44 -32.65
C GLN A 377 12.47 15.36 -33.70
N ILE A 378 11.20 15.13 -34.04
CA ILE A 378 10.52 15.81 -35.18
C ILE A 378 9.49 16.85 -34.76
N GLY A 379 9.16 16.92 -33.48
CA GLY A 379 8.07 17.72 -32.94
C GLY A 379 8.52 18.87 -32.04
N LYS A 380 7.51 19.54 -31.48
CA LYS A 380 7.69 20.58 -30.46
C LYS A 380 8.39 20.03 -29.20
N PRO A 381 9.08 20.88 -28.43
CA PRO A 381 9.86 20.44 -27.28
C PRO A 381 9.05 20.17 -26.00
N SER A 382 7.74 20.42 -26.02
CA SER A 382 6.85 20.31 -24.87
C SER A 382 5.70 19.37 -25.21
N LEU A 383 5.59 18.28 -24.45
CA LEU A 383 4.57 17.25 -24.63
C LEU A 383 3.85 16.98 -23.29
N GLY A 384 2.65 16.42 -23.37
CA GLY A 384 1.87 15.99 -22.21
C GLY A 384 1.30 14.60 -22.42
N LEU A 385 1.44 13.74 -21.43
CA LEU A 385 0.70 12.47 -21.37
C LEU A 385 -0.55 12.66 -20.51
N PHE A 386 -1.73 12.57 -21.12
CA PHE A 386 -3.01 12.75 -20.44
C PHE A 386 -3.90 11.56 -20.79
N ASN A 387 -4.22 10.75 -19.79
CA ASN A 387 -4.95 9.51 -19.99
C ASN A 387 -5.88 9.23 -18.80
N ASP A 388 -7.15 9.03 -19.07
CA ASP A 388 -8.22 8.82 -18.09
C ASP A 388 -8.48 7.33 -17.76
N ASP A 389 -7.76 6.40 -18.40
CA ASP A 389 -7.80 4.95 -18.21
C ASP A 389 -6.41 4.30 -18.35
N ALA A 390 -5.45 4.74 -17.52
CA ALA A 390 -4.02 4.44 -17.68
C ALA A 390 -3.58 3.01 -17.28
N GLY A 391 -4.46 2.02 -17.41
CA GLY A 391 -4.13 0.61 -17.23
C GLY A 391 -2.99 0.15 -18.14
N ASP A 392 -2.98 0.61 -19.39
CA ASP A 392 -2.01 0.17 -20.38
C ASP A 392 -0.64 0.88 -20.27
N PHE A 393 -0.61 2.13 -19.78
CA PHE A 393 0.64 2.87 -19.57
C PHE A 393 1.41 2.39 -18.33
N LEU A 394 0.73 2.26 -17.18
CA LEU A 394 1.37 1.86 -15.92
C LEU A 394 1.36 0.34 -15.68
N GLY A 395 0.32 -0.36 -16.13
CA GLY A 395 0.15 -1.81 -15.96
C GLY A 395 0.39 -2.66 -17.23
N GLY A 396 0.38 -2.05 -18.42
CA GLY A 396 0.44 -2.75 -19.71
C GLY A 396 1.80 -2.73 -20.42
N ASN A 397 1.77 -2.70 -21.76
CA ASN A 397 2.93 -2.95 -22.61
C ASN A 397 4.04 -1.88 -22.52
N ALA A 398 3.71 -0.63 -22.20
CA ALA A 398 4.67 0.47 -22.10
C ALA A 398 5.63 0.33 -20.89
N MET A 399 5.16 -0.32 -19.83
CA MET A 399 5.88 -0.63 -18.59
C MET A 399 5.96 -2.15 -18.35
N ASN A 400 6.10 -2.94 -19.42
CA ASN A 400 6.28 -4.39 -19.28
C ASN A 400 7.55 -4.75 -18.48
N ARG A 401 7.62 -5.97 -17.92
CA ARG A 401 8.72 -6.40 -17.03
C ARG A 401 10.12 -6.11 -17.58
N ASP A 402 10.33 -6.27 -18.89
CA ASP A 402 11.64 -6.14 -19.52
C ASP A 402 12.06 -4.68 -19.76
N ASN A 403 11.09 -3.77 -19.97
CA ASN A 403 11.37 -2.35 -20.24
C ASN A 403 11.14 -1.43 -19.04
N ARG A 404 10.46 -1.90 -17.98
CA ARG A 404 10.04 -1.09 -16.82
C ARG A 404 11.17 -0.27 -16.19
N ALA A 405 12.31 -0.90 -15.88
CA ALA A 405 13.46 -0.21 -15.27
C ALA A 405 14.00 0.91 -16.19
N LYS A 406 14.10 0.62 -17.48
CA LYS A 406 14.63 1.55 -18.48
C LYS A 406 13.68 2.72 -18.73
N THR A 407 12.39 2.46 -18.84
CA THR A 407 11.35 3.48 -18.99
C THR A 407 11.32 4.38 -17.76
N ALA A 408 11.29 3.81 -16.55
CA ALA A 408 11.32 4.57 -15.30
C ALA A 408 12.56 5.50 -15.19
N ALA A 409 13.75 4.99 -15.54
CA ALA A 409 14.98 5.79 -15.52
C ALA A 409 15.00 6.90 -16.59
N GLY A 410 14.55 6.59 -17.81
CA GLY A 410 14.47 7.57 -18.89
C GLY A 410 13.47 8.69 -18.61
N MET A 411 12.30 8.33 -18.11
CA MET A 411 11.27 9.27 -17.70
C MET A 411 11.77 10.13 -16.53
N SER A 412 12.41 9.55 -15.51
CA SER A 412 12.92 10.29 -14.36
C SER A 412 13.89 11.42 -14.76
N LYS A 413 14.79 11.17 -15.72
CA LYS A 413 15.69 12.21 -16.26
C LYS A 413 14.98 13.34 -16.98
N LEU A 414 13.89 13.00 -17.69
CA LEU A 414 13.04 13.97 -18.38
C LEU A 414 12.34 14.89 -17.37
N TRP A 415 11.85 14.33 -16.25
CA TRP A 415 11.29 15.11 -15.16
C TRP A 415 12.34 15.96 -14.42
N ASP A 416 13.54 15.42 -14.16
CA ASP A 416 14.58 16.13 -13.39
C ASP A 416 15.16 17.31 -14.18
N SER A 417 15.50 17.11 -15.46
CA SER A 417 16.39 18.02 -16.20
C SER A 417 15.93 18.33 -17.62
N GLY A 418 14.81 17.74 -18.08
CA GLY A 418 14.38 17.84 -19.47
C GLY A 418 15.34 17.18 -20.46
N GLN A 419 16.23 16.30 -19.99
CA GLN A 419 17.14 15.53 -20.84
C GLN A 419 16.54 14.18 -21.18
N PHE A 420 16.64 13.83 -22.45
CA PHE A 420 16.19 12.54 -22.95
C PHE A 420 17.22 11.97 -23.91
N SER A 421 17.72 10.76 -23.66
CA SER A 421 18.80 10.16 -24.45
C SER A 421 18.50 8.73 -24.79
N ARG A 422 18.76 8.35 -26.04
CA ARG A 422 18.68 6.95 -26.47
C ARG A 422 19.80 6.61 -27.44
N VAL A 423 20.40 5.45 -27.23
CA VAL A 423 21.40 4.86 -28.13
C VAL A 423 20.80 3.58 -28.71
N ARG A 424 20.72 3.48 -30.04
CA ARG A 424 20.34 2.26 -30.76
C ARG A 424 21.38 1.93 -31.84
N ALA A 425 21.57 0.65 -32.11
CA ALA A 425 22.23 0.21 -33.34
C ALA A 425 21.26 0.44 -34.52
N GLY A 426 21.67 1.19 -35.54
CA GLY A 426 20.87 1.45 -36.76
C GLY A 426 20.35 2.89 -36.90
N ASP A 427 19.67 3.43 -35.88
CA ASP A 427 19.03 4.78 -35.93
C ASP A 427 19.95 5.92 -35.44
N GLY A 428 21.18 5.60 -35.01
CA GLY A 428 22.10 6.55 -34.40
C GLY A 428 21.87 6.77 -32.88
N ALA A 429 22.76 7.55 -32.26
CA ALA A 429 22.63 7.99 -30.88
C ALA A 429 22.11 9.44 -30.87
N ALA A 430 20.95 9.67 -30.25
CA ALA A 430 20.38 11.01 -30.12
C ALA A 430 20.23 11.39 -28.64
N LYS A 431 20.62 12.62 -28.32
CA LYS A 431 20.47 13.23 -27.00
C LYS A 431 19.75 14.55 -27.17
N PHE A 432 18.61 14.67 -26.51
CA PHE A 432 17.79 15.88 -26.50
C PHE A 432 17.99 16.60 -25.17
N TYR A 433 18.12 17.92 -25.28
CA TYR A 433 18.11 18.85 -24.17
C TYR A 433 16.89 19.76 -24.29
N GLY A 434 16.56 20.47 -23.22
CA GLY A 434 15.47 21.45 -23.22
C GLY A 434 14.11 20.85 -23.59
N ARG A 435 13.82 19.61 -23.15
CA ARG A 435 12.52 18.96 -23.36
C ARG A 435 11.66 19.04 -22.12
N ARG A 436 10.34 19.07 -22.32
CA ARG A 436 9.35 19.20 -21.26
C ARG A 436 8.27 18.14 -21.46
N PHE A 437 7.87 17.54 -20.35
CA PHE A 437 6.92 16.43 -20.32
C PHE A 437 6.07 16.47 -19.06
N ALA A 438 4.84 16.93 -19.22
CA ALA A 438 3.81 16.87 -18.19
C ALA A 438 3.10 15.52 -18.25
N LEU A 439 2.54 15.08 -17.13
CA LEU A 439 1.86 13.79 -17.04
C LEU A 439 0.65 13.93 -16.12
N HIS A 440 -0.52 13.50 -16.59
CA HIS A 440 -1.67 13.19 -15.77
C HIS A 440 -2.23 11.85 -16.19
N VAL A 441 -2.16 10.88 -15.28
CA VAL A 441 -2.73 9.56 -15.52
C VAL A 441 -3.75 9.25 -14.45
N MET A 442 -4.93 8.82 -14.89
CA MET A 442 -5.98 8.36 -13.99
C MET A 442 -6.05 6.84 -14.04
N VAL A 443 -6.01 6.21 -12.88
CA VAL A 443 -5.95 4.76 -12.75
C VAL A 443 -7.08 4.25 -11.89
N GLN A 444 -7.52 3.03 -12.16
CA GLN A 444 -8.45 2.32 -11.28
C GLN A 444 -7.69 1.79 -10.05
N PRO A 445 -8.37 1.63 -8.89
CA PRO A 445 -7.76 1.10 -7.66
C PRO A 445 -6.95 -0.17 -7.84
N VAL A 446 -7.49 -1.15 -8.58
CA VAL A 446 -6.83 -2.45 -8.81
C VAL A 446 -5.48 -2.33 -9.52
N ILE A 447 -5.36 -1.39 -10.47
CA ILE A 447 -4.10 -1.11 -11.17
C ILE A 447 -3.17 -0.32 -10.26
N ALA A 448 -3.71 0.69 -9.57
CA ALA A 448 -2.95 1.56 -8.68
C ALA A 448 -2.18 0.75 -7.63
N GLU A 449 -2.82 -0.21 -6.97
CA GLU A 449 -2.19 -1.03 -5.94
C GLU A 449 -1.05 -1.89 -6.46
N GLY A 450 -1.22 -2.47 -7.65
CA GLY A 450 -0.17 -3.24 -8.30
C GLY A 450 1.06 -2.40 -8.61
N VAL A 451 0.85 -1.15 -9.05
CA VAL A 451 1.90 -0.17 -9.34
C VAL A 451 2.55 0.35 -8.06
N LEU A 452 1.76 0.66 -7.03
CA LEU A 452 2.23 1.16 -5.73
C LEU A 452 3.02 0.10 -4.95
N SER A 453 2.72 -1.18 -5.16
CA SER A 453 3.47 -2.30 -4.61
C SER A 453 4.78 -2.60 -5.36
N ASP A 454 5.10 -1.84 -6.42
CA ASP A 454 6.29 -2.07 -7.24
C ASP A 454 7.52 -1.34 -6.68
N ASP A 455 8.36 -2.09 -5.95
CA ASP A 455 9.62 -1.61 -5.39
C ASP A 455 10.59 -1.06 -6.45
N LEU A 456 10.51 -1.51 -7.71
CA LEU A 456 11.37 -1.01 -8.79
C LEU A 456 10.96 0.41 -9.19
N LEU A 457 9.66 0.66 -9.37
CA LEU A 457 9.17 1.98 -9.77
C LEU A 457 9.36 3.01 -8.65
N THR A 458 9.21 2.56 -7.39
CA THR A 458 9.54 3.36 -6.21
C THR A 458 11.03 3.60 -6.09
N GLY A 459 11.85 2.54 -6.16
CA GLY A 459 13.31 2.60 -5.99
C GLY A 459 14.06 3.33 -7.12
N GLN A 460 13.56 3.26 -8.36
CA GLN A 460 14.08 4.08 -9.49
C GLN A 460 13.59 5.53 -9.42
N GLY A 461 12.72 5.87 -8.48
CA GLY A 461 12.23 7.21 -8.22
C GLY A 461 11.15 7.70 -9.19
N PHE A 462 10.54 6.83 -10.00
CA PHE A 462 9.46 7.25 -10.90
C PHE A 462 8.23 7.66 -10.10
N LEU A 463 7.71 6.79 -9.23
CA LEU A 463 6.52 7.08 -8.42
C LEU A 463 6.72 8.23 -7.42
N PRO A 464 7.90 8.36 -6.76
CA PRO A 464 8.22 9.54 -5.95
C PRO A 464 8.15 10.90 -6.66
N ARG A 465 8.18 10.93 -8.00
CA ARG A 465 8.01 12.16 -8.80
C ARG A 465 6.55 12.44 -9.18
N CYS A 466 5.65 11.51 -8.89
CA CYS A 466 4.22 11.67 -9.12
C CYS A 466 3.51 12.22 -7.88
N LEU A 467 2.74 13.29 -8.06
CA LEU A 467 1.80 13.82 -7.07
C LEU A 467 0.54 12.96 -7.08
N MET A 468 0.37 12.13 -6.06
CA MET A 468 -0.68 11.11 -6.02
C MET A 468 -1.92 11.61 -5.27
N ALA A 469 -3.10 11.27 -5.77
CA ALA A 469 -4.36 11.46 -5.05
C ALA A 469 -5.25 10.22 -5.19
N TRP A 470 -5.82 9.76 -4.09
CA TRP A 470 -6.79 8.67 -4.05
C TRP A 470 -8.02 9.11 -3.25
N PRO A 471 -8.84 10.01 -3.84
CA PRO A 471 -10.00 10.55 -3.16
C PRO A 471 -11.07 9.48 -2.89
N GLN A 472 -11.93 9.76 -1.92
CA GLN A 472 -13.15 8.99 -1.70
C GLN A 472 -14.08 9.09 -2.92
N SER A 473 -14.67 7.96 -3.31
CA SER A 473 -15.61 7.93 -4.44
C SER A 473 -16.86 8.76 -4.15
N THR A 474 -17.31 9.47 -5.18
CA THR A 474 -18.59 10.18 -5.18
C THR A 474 -19.72 9.34 -5.79
N VAL A 475 -19.42 8.17 -6.35
CA VAL A 475 -20.41 7.29 -6.98
C VAL A 475 -21.54 6.95 -6.00
N GLY A 476 -22.78 6.92 -6.50
CA GLY A 476 -23.97 6.64 -5.68
C GLY A 476 -24.58 7.84 -4.95
N THR A 477 -23.86 8.96 -4.78
CA THR A 477 -24.35 10.15 -4.03
C THR A 477 -24.72 11.35 -4.92
N ARG A 478 -24.57 11.19 -6.24
CA ARG A 478 -24.61 12.29 -7.22
C ARG A 478 -26.01 12.48 -7.79
N LEU A 479 -26.61 13.65 -7.54
CA LEU A 479 -27.90 14.07 -8.13
C LEU A 479 -27.67 14.98 -9.34
N TYR A 480 -28.51 14.85 -10.38
CA TYR A 480 -28.37 15.65 -11.61
C TYR A 480 -28.34 17.16 -11.34
N VAL A 481 -27.40 17.85 -11.99
CA VAL A 481 -27.25 19.32 -11.93
C VAL A 481 -27.44 19.88 -13.35
N ALA A 482 -28.48 20.70 -13.53
CA ALA A 482 -28.83 21.31 -14.82
C ALA A 482 -27.99 22.58 -15.09
N THR A 483 -26.69 22.42 -15.30
CA THR A 483 -25.77 23.54 -15.57
C THR A 483 -24.96 23.27 -16.84
N ASP A 484 -24.93 24.25 -17.75
CA ASP A 484 -24.05 24.22 -18.92
C ASP A 484 -22.67 24.78 -18.55
N LEU A 485 -21.70 23.87 -18.41
CA LEU A 485 -20.31 24.23 -18.10
C LEU A 485 -19.60 24.95 -19.25
N THR A 486 -20.09 24.86 -20.49
CA THR A 486 -19.45 25.54 -21.64
C THR A 486 -19.62 27.05 -21.61
N GLN A 487 -20.61 27.54 -20.84
CA GLN A 487 -20.89 28.96 -20.63
C GLN A 487 -20.55 29.40 -19.19
N ASP A 488 -19.97 28.53 -18.36
CA ASP A 488 -19.64 28.87 -16.98
C ASP A 488 -18.51 29.92 -16.94
N PRO A 489 -18.72 31.09 -16.29
CA PRO A 489 -17.74 32.17 -16.30
C PRO A 489 -16.36 31.79 -15.74
N ALA A 490 -16.29 30.86 -14.77
CA ALA A 490 -15.01 30.43 -14.21
C ALA A 490 -14.23 29.57 -15.21
N LEU A 491 -14.92 28.65 -15.90
CA LEU A 491 -14.30 27.84 -16.94
C LEU A 491 -13.91 28.66 -18.17
N CYS A 492 -14.74 29.61 -18.60
CA CYS A 492 -14.37 30.51 -19.69
C CYS A 492 -13.10 31.33 -19.35
N ARG A 493 -13.00 31.88 -18.13
CA ARG A 493 -11.78 32.58 -17.67
C ARG A 493 -10.56 31.66 -17.67
N TYR A 494 -10.72 30.43 -17.17
CA TYR A 494 -9.66 29.43 -17.19
C TYR A 494 -9.20 29.10 -18.61
N TRP A 495 -10.11 28.79 -19.54
CA TRP A 495 -9.75 28.46 -20.92
C TRP A 495 -9.08 29.60 -21.65
N LEU A 496 -9.54 30.84 -21.46
CA LEU A 496 -8.90 32.02 -22.02
C LEU A 496 -7.46 32.18 -21.51
N ARG A 497 -7.23 31.99 -20.21
CA ARG A 497 -5.88 32.06 -19.64
C ARG A 497 -4.97 30.94 -20.15
N ILE A 498 -5.48 29.71 -20.27
CA ILE A 498 -4.70 28.59 -20.81
C ILE A 498 -4.38 28.80 -22.29
N ASP A 499 -5.33 29.29 -23.09
CA ASP A 499 -5.11 29.62 -24.49
C ASP A 499 -4.08 30.74 -24.66
N GLU A 500 -4.16 31.80 -23.83
CA GLU A 500 -3.14 32.87 -23.78
C GLU A 500 -1.74 32.28 -23.55
N LEU A 501 -1.58 31.39 -22.57
CA LEU A 501 -0.30 30.76 -22.22
C LEU A 501 0.24 29.86 -23.34
N LEU A 502 -0.63 29.05 -23.96
CA LEU A 502 -0.24 28.15 -25.07
C LEU A 502 0.20 28.90 -26.32
N ASN A 503 -0.28 30.14 -26.51
CA ASN A 503 0.08 30.99 -27.65
C ASN A 503 1.29 31.90 -27.38
N LEU A 504 1.88 31.87 -26.17
CA LEU A 504 3.10 32.61 -25.90
C LEU A 504 4.28 32.06 -26.72
N PRO A 505 5.18 32.93 -27.21
CA PRO A 505 6.39 32.48 -27.88
C PRO A 505 7.24 31.59 -26.98
N LEU A 506 7.64 30.42 -27.51
CA LEU A 506 8.49 29.50 -26.76
C LEU A 506 9.93 30.05 -26.69
N PRO A 507 10.55 30.07 -25.50
CA PRO A 507 11.95 30.44 -25.36
C PRO A 507 12.83 29.28 -25.84
N VAL A 508 13.30 29.37 -27.09
CA VAL A 508 14.16 28.38 -27.74
C VAL A 508 15.58 28.92 -27.79
N ARG A 509 16.58 28.06 -27.50
CA ARG A 509 17.99 28.41 -27.57
C ARG A 509 18.37 28.90 -28.96
N ASP A 510 19.18 29.95 -29.05
CA ASP A 510 19.69 30.48 -30.31
C ASP A 510 20.30 29.38 -31.20
N GLY A 511 19.91 29.37 -32.47
CA GLY A 511 20.36 28.39 -33.45
C GLY A 511 19.70 27.00 -33.34
N SER A 512 18.84 26.77 -32.35
CA SER A 512 18.02 25.57 -32.25
C SER A 512 16.60 25.84 -32.76
N VAL A 513 15.91 24.78 -33.19
CA VAL A 513 14.49 24.83 -33.59
C VAL A 513 13.57 24.26 -32.53
N ASN A 514 14.08 23.37 -31.67
CA ASN A 514 13.25 22.66 -30.69
C ASN A 514 14.02 22.37 -29.39
N GLU A 515 14.95 23.20 -28.97
CA GLU A 515 15.61 23.08 -27.66
C GLU A 515 15.23 24.27 -26.79
N LEU A 516 14.46 24.03 -25.73
CA LEU A 516 14.02 25.12 -24.86
C LEU A 516 15.17 25.67 -24.03
N GLU A 517 15.16 26.99 -23.86
CA GLU A 517 15.94 27.73 -22.88
C GLU A 517 14.99 28.54 -22.00
N PRO A 518 14.23 27.89 -21.09
CA PRO A 518 13.18 28.57 -20.34
C PRO A 518 13.71 29.71 -19.49
N ARG A 519 12.90 30.76 -19.37
CA ARG A 519 13.26 31.94 -18.59
C ARG A 519 13.33 31.61 -17.10
N ALA A 520 14.18 32.34 -16.38
CA ALA A 520 14.32 32.17 -14.94
C ALA A 520 13.13 32.78 -14.19
N LEU A 521 12.49 31.98 -13.33
CA LEU A 521 11.53 32.43 -12.35
C LEU A 521 12.18 32.32 -10.96
N THR A 522 12.37 33.44 -10.27
CA THR A 522 13.09 33.47 -8.97
C THR A 522 12.14 33.61 -7.80
N LEU A 523 12.61 33.35 -6.58
CA LEU A 523 11.82 33.59 -5.36
C LEU A 523 12.08 35.01 -4.84
N GLU A 524 11.03 35.70 -4.41
CA GLU A 524 11.18 36.89 -3.58
C GLU A 524 11.82 36.53 -2.23
N PRO A 525 12.51 37.45 -1.54
CA PRO A 525 13.22 37.16 -0.30
C PRO A 525 12.36 36.46 0.77
N GLU A 526 11.12 36.92 0.97
CA GLU A 526 10.18 36.37 1.94
C GLU A 526 9.63 35.01 1.52
N ALA A 527 9.52 34.75 0.21
CA ALA A 527 9.18 33.44 -0.33
C ALA A 527 10.35 32.48 -0.16
N LYS A 528 11.58 32.93 -0.43
CA LYS A 528 12.79 32.12 -0.21
C LYS A 528 12.93 31.70 1.25
N ALA A 529 12.68 32.61 2.20
CA ALA A 529 12.69 32.29 3.62
C ALA A 529 11.66 31.19 3.96
N LEU A 530 10.41 31.34 3.50
CA LEU A 530 9.36 30.34 3.69
C LEU A 530 9.72 28.99 3.07
N TRP A 531 10.32 28.98 1.88
CA TRP A 531 10.75 27.75 1.24
C TRP A 531 11.83 27.02 2.05
N VAL A 532 12.80 27.77 2.62
CA VAL A 532 13.84 27.18 3.46
C VAL A 532 13.25 26.57 4.72
N GLU A 533 12.30 27.26 5.36
CA GLU A 533 11.55 26.73 6.52
C GLU A 533 10.84 25.42 6.17
N ALA A 534 10.08 25.40 5.07
CA ALA A 534 9.37 24.21 4.62
C ALA A 534 10.30 23.07 4.20
N HIS A 535 11.40 23.36 3.49
CA HIS A 535 12.40 22.37 3.12
C HIS A 535 12.98 21.66 4.34
N ASN A 536 13.36 22.43 5.37
CA ASN A 536 13.90 21.87 6.61
C ASN A 536 12.83 21.11 7.39
N ALA A 537 11.58 21.59 7.43
CA ALA A 537 10.48 20.90 8.10
C ALA A 537 10.21 19.52 7.48
N ILE A 538 10.15 19.43 6.15
CA ILE A 538 10.00 18.15 5.43
C ILE A 538 11.19 17.21 5.71
N GLU A 539 12.42 17.74 5.73
CA GLU A 539 13.63 16.97 6.06
C GLU A 539 13.56 16.38 7.48
N PHE A 540 13.07 17.14 8.46
CA PHE A 540 12.88 16.64 9.82
C PHE A 540 11.75 15.60 9.91
N ALA A 541 10.62 15.84 9.25
CA ALA A 541 9.46 14.93 9.22
C ALA A 541 9.78 13.56 8.60
N MET A 542 10.81 13.47 7.75
CA MET A 542 11.29 12.18 7.24
C MET A 542 11.85 11.24 8.34
N ARG A 543 12.08 11.73 9.56
CA ARG A 543 12.52 10.89 10.69
C ARG A 543 11.37 10.11 11.32
N ASP A 544 10.16 10.66 11.26
CA ASP A 544 8.96 10.15 11.92
C ASP A 544 7.77 10.08 10.96
N GLU A 545 7.06 11.19 10.72
CA GLU A 545 5.79 11.27 9.99
C GLU A 545 5.89 10.68 8.57
N TYR A 546 6.99 10.99 7.88
CA TYR A 546 7.25 10.55 6.51
C TYR A 546 8.30 9.43 6.45
N ALA A 547 8.54 8.72 7.55
CA ALA A 547 9.60 7.70 7.62
C ALA A 547 9.43 6.57 6.61
N HIS A 548 8.19 6.17 6.29
CA HIS A 548 7.85 5.15 5.29
C HIS A 548 7.67 5.69 3.87
N VAL A 549 7.69 7.01 3.68
CA VAL A 549 7.55 7.68 2.36
C VAL A 549 8.69 8.66 2.07
N LYS A 550 9.87 8.43 2.65
CA LYS A 550 11.09 9.25 2.43
C LYS A 550 11.38 9.54 0.96
N ALA A 551 11.14 8.57 0.08
CA ALA A 551 11.36 8.75 -1.35
C ALA A 551 10.52 9.92 -1.91
N TRP A 552 9.24 10.02 -1.54
CA TRP A 552 8.35 11.13 -1.91
C TRP A 552 8.71 12.41 -1.16
N ALA A 553 8.87 12.35 0.17
CA ALA A 553 9.18 13.51 1.00
C ALA A 553 10.47 14.21 0.57
N SER A 554 11.51 13.47 0.19
CA SER A 554 12.77 14.02 -0.33
C SER A 554 12.62 14.88 -1.59
N LYS A 555 11.49 14.77 -2.31
CA LYS A 555 11.15 15.57 -3.49
C LYS A 555 10.15 16.68 -3.19
N GLY A 556 9.50 16.67 -2.01
CA GLY A 556 8.39 17.57 -1.68
C GLY A 556 8.74 19.05 -1.84
N SER A 557 9.86 19.48 -1.26
CA SER A 557 10.30 20.88 -1.38
C SER A 557 10.59 21.33 -2.82
N HIS A 558 11.04 20.42 -3.69
CA HIS A 558 11.28 20.69 -5.10
C HIS A 558 9.96 20.73 -5.88
N GLN A 559 9.06 19.79 -5.61
CA GLN A 559 7.70 19.78 -6.18
C GLN A 559 6.91 21.04 -5.82
N ALA A 560 7.03 21.53 -4.59
CA ALA A 560 6.41 22.79 -4.17
C ALA A 560 6.86 23.97 -5.04
N LEU A 561 8.14 24.04 -5.43
CA LEU A 561 8.62 25.08 -6.36
C LEU A 561 7.98 24.95 -7.74
N ARG A 562 7.85 23.73 -8.25
CA ARG A 562 7.22 23.47 -9.55
C ARG A 562 5.75 23.91 -9.53
N ILE A 563 5.00 23.53 -8.50
CA ILE A 563 3.61 23.96 -8.30
C ILE A 563 3.55 25.48 -8.21
N ALA A 564 4.40 26.12 -7.39
CA ALA A 564 4.42 27.56 -7.23
C ALA A 564 4.70 28.30 -8.54
N GLY A 565 5.62 27.79 -9.36
CA GLY A 565 5.90 28.35 -10.67
C GLY A 565 4.72 28.22 -11.63
N VAL A 566 4.01 27.08 -11.60
CA VAL A 566 2.76 26.92 -12.37
C VAL A 566 1.71 27.95 -11.95
N LEU A 567 1.45 28.08 -10.64
CA LEU A 567 0.49 29.05 -10.12
C LEU A 567 0.88 30.49 -10.49
N ALA A 568 2.15 30.86 -10.32
CA ALA A 568 2.64 32.21 -10.63
C ALA A 568 2.45 32.58 -12.10
N LEU A 569 2.76 31.66 -13.03
CA LEU A 569 2.61 31.91 -14.46
C LEU A 569 1.16 31.89 -14.91
N VAL A 570 0.34 31.03 -14.31
CA VAL A 570 -1.10 31.06 -14.59
C VAL A 570 -1.71 32.36 -14.12
N GLU A 571 -1.36 32.89 -12.96
CA GLU A 571 -1.91 34.16 -12.46
C GLU A 571 -1.39 35.36 -13.26
N LYS A 572 -0.09 35.36 -13.56
CA LYS A 572 0.60 36.42 -14.29
C LYS A 572 1.61 35.81 -15.28
N PRO A 573 1.26 35.68 -16.58
CA PRO A 573 2.11 35.03 -17.58
C PRO A 573 3.53 35.61 -17.71
N GLY A 574 3.68 36.92 -17.45
CA GLY A 574 4.97 37.63 -17.45
C GLY A 574 5.71 37.68 -16.10
N ALA A 575 5.27 36.94 -15.07
CA ALA A 575 5.91 36.96 -13.76
C ALA A 575 7.37 36.51 -13.83
N THR A 576 8.29 37.28 -13.23
CA THR A 576 9.73 36.95 -13.11
C THR A 576 10.11 36.50 -11.69
N THR A 577 9.21 36.70 -10.74
CA THR A 577 9.34 36.29 -9.35
C THR A 577 8.10 35.52 -8.87
N ILE A 578 8.29 34.65 -7.88
CA ILE A 578 7.25 34.00 -7.09
C ILE A 578 7.23 34.69 -5.72
N ASN A 579 6.07 35.22 -5.35
CA ASN A 579 5.86 35.86 -4.06
C ASN A 579 5.57 34.83 -2.95
N ARG A 580 5.56 35.30 -1.69
CA ARG A 580 5.35 34.43 -0.53
C ARG A 580 3.99 33.73 -0.54
N ASP A 581 2.94 34.42 -0.97
CA ASP A 581 1.56 33.92 -0.95
C ASP A 581 1.35 32.79 -1.97
N THR A 582 1.84 32.97 -3.21
CA THR A 582 1.84 31.91 -4.24
C THR A 582 2.64 30.69 -3.79
N LEU A 583 3.81 30.88 -3.16
CA LEU A 583 4.58 29.77 -2.60
C LEU A 583 3.84 29.07 -1.45
N ASN A 584 3.20 29.83 -0.55
CA ASN A 584 2.44 29.26 0.55
C ASN A 584 1.30 28.36 0.05
N ARG A 585 0.55 28.82 -0.95
CA ARG A 585 -0.47 28.00 -1.61
C ARG A 585 0.10 26.70 -2.21
N ALA A 586 1.25 26.79 -2.88
CA ALA A 586 1.93 25.61 -3.40
C ALA A 586 2.37 24.63 -2.29
N LEU A 587 2.80 25.15 -1.14
CA LEU A 587 3.14 24.33 0.02
C LEU A 587 1.91 23.65 0.62
N VAL A 588 0.75 24.30 0.68
CA VAL A 588 -0.53 23.66 1.11
C VAL A 588 -0.90 22.50 0.19
N LEU A 589 -0.74 22.67 -1.13
CA LEU A 589 -0.95 21.56 -2.08
C LEU A 589 0.07 20.44 -1.87
N MET A 590 1.33 20.78 -1.62
CA MET A 590 2.38 19.78 -1.39
C MET A 590 2.18 19.01 -0.09
N ASP A 591 1.76 19.69 0.98
CA ASP A 591 1.43 19.07 2.26
C ASP A 591 0.34 18.00 2.09
N TYR A 592 -0.75 18.37 1.41
CA TYR A 592 -1.78 17.40 1.00
C TYR A 592 -1.19 16.19 0.27
N TYR A 593 -0.31 16.40 -0.71
CA TYR A 593 0.30 15.29 -1.47
C TYR A 593 1.24 14.41 -0.65
N LEU A 594 1.95 14.96 0.33
CA LEU A 594 2.82 14.17 1.22
C LEU A 594 1.99 13.34 2.19
N THR A 595 0.97 13.93 2.82
CA THR A 595 0.01 13.23 3.67
C THR A 595 -0.71 12.14 2.90
N GLU A 596 -1.11 12.43 1.67
CA GLU A 596 -1.78 11.48 0.79
C GLU A 596 -0.86 10.34 0.37
N ALA A 597 0.41 10.62 0.05
CA ALA A 597 1.40 9.58 -0.21
C ALA A 597 1.64 8.72 1.04
N ALA A 598 1.77 9.32 2.23
CA ALA A 598 1.93 8.60 3.49
C ALA A 598 0.72 7.68 3.77
N ARG A 599 -0.49 8.15 3.50
CA ARG A 599 -1.75 7.40 3.63
C ARG A 599 -1.85 6.23 2.65
N ILE A 600 -1.58 6.49 1.38
CA ILE A 600 -1.65 5.49 0.30
C ILE A 600 -0.59 4.42 0.52
N VAL A 601 0.68 4.79 0.68
CA VAL A 601 1.79 3.82 0.84
C VAL A 601 1.69 3.07 2.17
N GLY A 602 1.25 3.74 3.24
CA GLY A 602 1.03 3.10 4.55
C GLY A 602 -0.04 2.00 4.51
N THR A 603 -0.99 2.08 3.58
CA THR A 603 -2.08 1.09 3.44
C THR A 603 -1.85 0.11 2.28
N ALA A 604 -1.13 0.52 1.23
CA ALA A 604 -0.92 -0.27 0.01
C ALA A 604 0.11 -1.42 0.15
N SER A 605 0.77 -1.57 1.30
CA SER A 605 1.56 -2.78 1.60
C SER A 605 0.63 -3.96 1.91
N VAL A 606 -0.08 -4.44 0.89
CA VAL A 606 -0.98 -5.60 1.01
C VAL A 606 -0.13 -6.87 1.06
N PRO A 607 -0.18 -7.67 2.16
CA PRO A 607 0.55 -8.92 2.25
C PRO A 607 0.19 -9.87 1.10
N ALA A 608 1.16 -10.64 0.61
CA ALA A 608 0.98 -11.55 -0.53
C ALA A 608 -0.23 -12.49 -0.39
N LYS A 609 -0.50 -12.98 0.84
CA LYS A 609 -1.65 -13.82 1.16
C LYS A 609 -3.02 -13.18 0.83
N ILE A 610 -3.16 -11.87 1.00
CA ILE A 610 -4.41 -11.15 0.69
C ILE A 610 -4.57 -11.03 -0.84
N ARG A 611 -3.51 -10.67 -1.56
CA ARG A 611 -3.53 -10.64 -3.04
C ARG A 611 -3.82 -12.02 -3.64
N HIS A 612 -3.30 -13.09 -3.04
CA HIS A 612 -3.57 -14.45 -3.49
C HIS A 612 -5.03 -14.85 -3.23
N ALA A 613 -5.60 -14.47 -2.08
CA ALA A 613 -7.01 -14.66 -1.76
C ALA A 613 -7.92 -13.95 -2.77
N GLU A 614 -7.62 -12.70 -3.11
CA GLU A 614 -8.38 -11.93 -4.11
C GLU A 614 -8.32 -12.55 -5.49
N ALA A 615 -7.12 -12.91 -5.97
CA ALA A 615 -6.96 -13.55 -7.27
C ALA A 615 -7.74 -14.86 -7.35
N LEU A 616 -7.74 -15.64 -6.26
CA LEU A 616 -8.48 -16.90 -6.16
C LEU A 616 -9.99 -16.68 -6.15
N LEU A 617 -10.48 -15.71 -5.37
CA LEU A 617 -11.89 -15.34 -5.32
C LEU A 617 -12.39 -14.81 -6.66
N GLY A 618 -11.63 -13.92 -7.30
CA GLY A 618 -11.93 -13.39 -8.64
C GLY A 618 -12.02 -14.49 -9.69
N TRP A 619 -11.06 -15.42 -9.69
CA TRP A 619 -11.11 -16.59 -10.59
C TRP A 619 -12.33 -17.48 -10.34
N CYS A 620 -12.72 -17.69 -9.08
CA CYS A 620 -13.95 -18.41 -8.74
C CYS A 620 -15.20 -17.69 -9.26
N ARG A 621 -15.27 -16.36 -9.16
CA ARG A 621 -16.36 -15.54 -9.72
C ARG A 621 -16.43 -15.65 -11.23
N GLU A 622 -15.31 -15.43 -11.93
CA GLU A 622 -15.21 -15.52 -13.40
C GLU A 622 -15.63 -16.89 -13.94
N THR A 623 -15.30 -17.96 -13.20
CA THR A 623 -15.59 -19.34 -13.59
C THR A 623 -16.90 -19.90 -13.03
N GLY A 624 -17.62 -19.13 -12.20
CA GLY A 624 -18.84 -19.57 -11.52
C GLY A 624 -18.62 -20.74 -10.56
N ARG A 625 -17.42 -20.86 -9.96
CA ARG A 625 -17.04 -21.98 -9.09
C ARG A 625 -17.36 -21.68 -7.63
N ASP A 626 -18.53 -22.16 -7.20
CA ASP A 626 -19.01 -22.14 -5.82
C ASP A 626 -18.40 -23.25 -4.94
N LEU A 627 -17.84 -24.30 -5.53
CA LEU A 627 -17.08 -25.36 -4.84
C LEU A 627 -15.63 -25.41 -5.32
N LEU A 628 -14.69 -25.31 -4.38
CA LEU A 628 -13.26 -25.24 -4.63
C LEU A 628 -12.51 -26.38 -3.93
N TYR A 629 -11.52 -26.96 -4.61
CA TYR A 629 -10.58 -27.91 -4.02
C TYR A 629 -9.15 -27.65 -4.52
N SER A 630 -8.15 -28.04 -3.73
CA SER A 630 -6.77 -27.59 -3.91
C SER A 630 -6.18 -27.96 -5.29
N THR A 631 -6.44 -29.16 -5.81
CA THR A 631 -5.88 -29.60 -7.11
C THR A 631 -6.42 -28.79 -8.29
N VAL A 632 -7.70 -28.40 -8.31
CA VAL A 632 -8.22 -27.59 -9.42
C VAL A 632 -7.71 -26.16 -9.35
N ALA A 633 -7.63 -25.60 -8.15
CA ALA A 633 -7.08 -24.28 -7.91
C ALA A 633 -5.61 -24.20 -8.36
N MET A 634 -4.78 -25.16 -7.93
CA MET A 634 -3.35 -25.16 -8.28
C MET A 634 -3.06 -25.45 -9.75
N ASN A 635 -3.93 -26.18 -10.47
CA ASN A 635 -3.70 -26.53 -11.87
C ASN A 635 -4.34 -25.55 -12.88
N LYS A 636 -5.53 -25.04 -12.56
CA LYS A 636 -6.34 -24.21 -13.48
C LYS A 636 -6.56 -22.78 -12.98
N GLY A 637 -6.28 -22.51 -11.71
CA GLY A 637 -6.43 -21.19 -11.11
C GLY A 637 -5.25 -20.25 -11.38
N PRO A 638 -5.27 -19.07 -10.73
CA PRO A 638 -4.26 -18.04 -10.88
C PRO A 638 -2.83 -18.56 -10.67
N SER A 639 -1.87 -17.99 -11.42
CA SER A 639 -0.47 -18.43 -11.35
C SER A 639 0.14 -18.28 -9.95
N CYS A 640 -0.35 -17.33 -9.15
CA CYS A 640 0.11 -17.04 -7.79
C CYS A 640 -0.31 -18.10 -6.75
N ILE A 641 -1.30 -18.96 -7.03
CA ILE A 641 -1.79 -19.98 -6.08
C ILE A 641 -1.35 -21.41 -6.44
N ARG A 642 -0.43 -21.57 -7.39
CA ARG A 642 -0.01 -22.90 -7.90
C ARG A 642 0.77 -23.76 -6.91
N THR A 643 1.16 -23.21 -5.76
CA THR A 643 1.84 -23.95 -4.68
C THR A 643 0.87 -24.21 -3.54
N ALA A 644 1.07 -25.35 -2.86
CA ALA A 644 0.23 -25.71 -1.71
C ALA A 644 0.30 -24.67 -0.58
N ALA A 645 1.48 -24.08 -0.34
CA ALA A 645 1.66 -23.03 0.66
C ALA A 645 0.83 -21.77 0.32
N ALA A 646 0.97 -21.25 -0.91
CA ALA A 646 0.24 -20.05 -1.34
C ALA A 646 -1.28 -20.28 -1.37
N PHE A 647 -1.72 -21.47 -1.80
CA PHE A 647 -3.14 -21.85 -1.76
C PHE A 647 -3.68 -21.88 -0.33
N ASN A 648 -2.98 -22.54 0.61
CA ASN A 648 -3.43 -22.64 1.99
C ASN A 648 -3.46 -21.27 2.69
N GLU A 649 -2.47 -20.40 2.44
CA GLU A 649 -2.46 -19.04 2.97
C GLU A 649 -3.62 -18.20 2.44
N ALA A 650 -3.92 -18.30 1.13
CA ALA A 650 -5.05 -17.63 0.51
C ALA A 650 -6.39 -18.14 1.06
N MET A 651 -6.56 -19.46 1.18
CA MET A 651 -7.77 -20.06 1.74
C MET A 651 -7.98 -19.69 3.20
N SER A 652 -6.92 -19.65 4.01
CA SER A 652 -7.01 -19.21 5.40
C SER A 652 -7.52 -17.77 5.53
N VAL A 653 -7.12 -16.88 4.61
CA VAL A 653 -7.64 -15.52 4.56
C VAL A 653 -9.12 -15.51 4.16
N LEU A 654 -9.50 -16.26 3.11
CA LEU A 654 -10.88 -16.34 2.64
C LEU A 654 -11.83 -16.95 3.68
N GLU A 655 -11.38 -17.95 4.45
CA GLU A 655 -12.12 -18.52 5.57
C GLU A 655 -12.31 -17.51 6.70
N ALA A 656 -11.22 -16.87 7.15
CA ALA A 656 -11.27 -15.89 8.24
C ALA A 656 -12.22 -14.71 7.91
N THR A 657 -12.24 -14.31 6.65
CA THR A 657 -13.08 -13.21 6.16
C THR A 657 -14.49 -13.64 5.73
N GLY A 658 -14.80 -14.94 5.75
CA GLY A 658 -16.13 -15.48 5.43
C GLY A 658 -16.43 -15.63 3.93
N TRP A 659 -15.44 -15.40 3.06
CA TRP A 659 -15.55 -15.63 1.61
C TRP A 659 -15.46 -17.11 1.22
N ALA A 660 -14.99 -17.97 2.12
CA ALA A 660 -14.95 -19.41 1.96
C ALA A 660 -15.37 -20.14 3.25
N GLU A 661 -16.03 -21.29 3.09
CA GLU A 661 -16.43 -22.16 4.19
C GLU A 661 -15.89 -23.57 3.91
N TYR A 662 -15.14 -24.15 4.85
CA TYR A 662 -14.67 -25.53 4.72
C TYR A 662 -15.82 -26.52 4.90
N ILE A 663 -15.96 -27.48 3.99
CA ILE A 663 -17.01 -28.51 4.06
C ILE A 663 -16.46 -29.72 4.84
N GLU A 664 -16.92 -29.89 6.08
CA GLU A 664 -16.62 -31.08 6.89
C GLU A 664 -17.11 -32.37 6.20
N GLY A 665 -16.27 -33.39 6.17
CA GLY A 665 -16.57 -34.66 5.48
C GLY A 665 -16.35 -34.64 3.96
N GLY A 666 -16.01 -33.50 3.37
CA GLY A 666 -15.78 -33.36 1.94
C GLY A 666 -17.07 -33.25 1.12
N ALA A 667 -16.94 -33.16 -0.20
CA ALA A 667 -18.09 -33.05 -1.11
C ALA A 667 -17.82 -33.80 -2.42
N ASP A 668 -18.89 -34.20 -3.13
CA ASP A 668 -18.78 -34.64 -4.51
C ASP A 668 -18.62 -33.42 -5.43
N VAL A 669 -17.47 -33.35 -6.10
CA VAL A 669 -17.14 -32.27 -7.03
C VAL A 669 -16.59 -32.89 -8.30
N ASP A 670 -17.17 -32.53 -9.44
CA ASP A 670 -16.84 -33.08 -10.77
C ASP A 670 -16.98 -34.62 -10.84
N GLY A 671 -17.99 -35.19 -10.16
CA GLY A 671 -18.30 -36.62 -10.19
C GLY A 671 -17.34 -37.50 -9.39
N ARG A 672 -16.62 -36.92 -8.42
CA ARG A 672 -15.72 -37.62 -7.50
C ARG A 672 -15.83 -37.02 -6.12
N ASN A 673 -15.89 -37.87 -5.10
CA ASN A 673 -15.78 -37.44 -3.71
C ASN A 673 -14.38 -36.88 -3.42
N ARG A 674 -14.32 -35.65 -2.89
CA ARG A 674 -13.10 -34.95 -2.51
C ARG A 674 -13.15 -34.67 -1.00
N ALA A 675 -12.10 -35.09 -0.28
CA ALA A 675 -12.02 -34.95 1.17
C ALA A 675 -11.74 -33.51 1.68
N ARG A 676 -11.22 -32.63 0.82
CA ARG A 676 -10.94 -31.22 1.17
C ARG A 676 -11.57 -30.30 0.14
N VAL A 677 -12.73 -29.73 0.50
CA VAL A 677 -13.52 -28.86 -0.36
C VAL A 677 -13.96 -27.64 0.44
N TRP A 678 -14.02 -26.51 -0.24
CA TRP A 678 -14.52 -25.25 0.29
C TRP A 678 -15.71 -24.78 -0.53
N ARG A 679 -16.75 -24.28 0.14
CA ARG A 679 -17.84 -23.53 -0.46
C ARG A 679 -17.44 -22.05 -0.51
N MET A 680 -17.47 -21.46 -1.70
CA MET A 680 -17.13 -20.06 -1.95
C MET A 680 -18.38 -19.20 -1.90
N ASN A 681 -18.34 -18.09 -1.17
CA ASN A 681 -19.43 -17.11 -1.12
C ASN A 681 -19.24 -16.06 -2.22
N LEU A 682 -19.85 -16.26 -3.39
CA LEU A 682 -19.57 -15.42 -4.58
C LEU A 682 -20.49 -14.20 -4.72
N GLU A 683 -21.60 -14.11 -3.97
CA GLU A 683 -22.68 -13.13 -4.20
C GLU A 683 -22.67 -11.91 -3.27
N ALA A 684 -21.71 -11.82 -2.36
CA ALA A 684 -21.88 -11.00 -1.16
C ALA A 684 -21.39 -9.54 -1.22
N GLU A 685 -21.26 -8.97 -2.41
CA GLU A 685 -20.78 -7.60 -2.64
C GLU A 685 -21.81 -6.71 -3.39
N GLN A 686 -23.11 -6.95 -3.19
CA GLN A 686 -24.18 -6.05 -3.67
C GLN A 686 -24.43 -4.86 -2.73
#